data_AF-A0A0M3G7M8-F1
#
_entry.id   AF-A0A0M3G7M8-F1
#
_cell.length_a   1.000
_cell.length_b   1.000
_cell.length_c   1.000
_cell.angle_alpha   90.00
_cell.angle_beta   90.00
_cell.angle_gamma   90.00
#
_symmetry.space_group_name_H-M   'P 1'
#
loop_
_entity.id
_entity.type
_entity.pdbx_description
1 polymer ?
#
loop_
_entity_poly.entity_id
_entity_poly.type
_entity_poly.pdbx_seq_one_letter_code
_entity_poly.pdbx_strand_id
1 'polypeptide(L)'
;MKTSRFFTALLATALIGWATVPPTFAANKSKILLPTEQELTADLADVQKMADGDVKTALINELQTSLDLLQLIQTQQKNNEDLYDVLAHADSEIKKNNADLLAFKKQLEQSKSVDYQAQNLADLQATLSKLNVQQQETQTELSKANTQLAGQSSVSERAQTSLTENLKRTQEINQQLADSNLTKTLRQKNQIELQLIDLKNAYNQDLLKNSDQLTLLYQSRYDLLNARLQLLQQQIVALQEVINQKNLAQTQNQVEQVQQQQQNSAKNVYIQKELARNAELSQYLLQQTEKTNILTQDDLRMRNVFDSLTQTQHTIEEQISALQGTLVLSRIIQQQKQKLPTNLNIQGLSKQIADLRVQIFDITQKRNELYDLDAYIAKVESDEGEKFTHAEKTQLVNLLTERRKMASDLIKSLNNQLNLAISLELTQQQITQISDQIQSKLEQQSFWVRSNNPINLDWFAELPRAFMAQVDGILKKIGLPTNYSNLPYLLMYCLGLFIIGGAIFKFKDRIKQRLSKINGEINRLKYDNQWNTPQALLLTAFLTLSGTLWFLAICQMLGFFFMKNPTEFWDWSFSMAGYWWFFTFWLSLFRPNGIFVRHFEFSQQSAVRFQSVIKRIVVAVVLLLNTSVFSNVTDYGLANDVIGQVNTIVSLLFCIIIIAPRFKNVLRSYEDEKKSHNHIIVKIVQFGLQIIPVGLVILVALGYYYTAL
;
A
#
# COMPACT_ATOMS: atom_id res chain seq x y z
N MET A 1 48.68 0.26 -10.66
CA MET A 1 47.83 1.48 -10.66
C MET A 1 48.39 2.46 -9.65
N LYS A 2 48.80 3.66 -10.08
CA LYS A 2 49.28 4.73 -9.19
C LYS A 2 48.06 5.32 -8.46
N THR A 3 47.97 5.09 -7.16
CA THR A 3 46.96 5.73 -6.30
C THR A 3 47.24 7.24 -6.24
N SER A 4 46.18 8.02 -6.43
CA SER A 4 46.23 9.48 -6.44
C SER A 4 46.71 10.00 -5.09
N ARG A 5 47.70 10.90 -5.11
CA ARG A 5 48.26 11.58 -3.92
C ARG A 5 47.17 12.27 -3.07
N PHE A 6 46.03 12.57 -3.66
CA PHE A 6 44.87 13.16 -3.00
C PHE A 6 44.18 12.18 -2.04
N PHE A 7 44.13 10.88 -2.38
CA PHE A 7 43.50 9.85 -1.54
C PHE A 7 44.36 9.46 -0.34
N THR A 8 45.69 9.42 -0.53
CA THR A 8 46.63 9.24 0.59
C THR A 8 46.68 10.45 1.52
N ALA A 9 46.50 11.67 1.01
CA ALA A 9 46.41 12.86 1.85
C ALA A 9 45.11 12.87 2.68
N LEU A 10 43.98 12.45 2.10
CA LEU A 10 42.69 12.42 2.78
C LEU A 10 42.60 11.32 3.85
N LEU A 11 43.22 10.16 3.60
CA LEU A 11 43.39 9.08 4.60
C LEU A 11 44.38 9.46 5.70
N ALA A 12 45.46 10.17 5.38
CA ALA A 12 46.41 10.67 6.39
C ALA A 12 45.78 11.76 7.27
N THR A 13 44.95 12.65 6.73
CA THR A 13 44.23 13.65 7.54
C THR A 13 43.12 13.04 8.39
N ALA A 14 42.48 11.95 7.94
CA ALA A 14 41.50 11.22 8.75
C ALA A 14 42.15 10.41 9.89
N LEU A 15 43.31 9.78 9.65
CA LEU A 15 44.04 9.03 10.68
C LEU A 15 44.78 9.92 11.68
N ILE A 16 45.27 11.10 11.27
CA ILE A 16 45.88 12.07 12.18
C ILE A 16 44.81 12.80 13.03
N GLY A 17 43.59 12.96 12.50
CA GLY A 17 42.46 13.51 13.27
C GLY A 17 41.96 12.61 14.41
N TRP A 18 42.21 11.30 14.34
CA TRP A 18 41.83 10.34 15.40
C TRP A 18 42.94 10.06 16.43
N ALA A 19 44.19 10.42 16.15
CA ALA A 19 45.32 10.06 17.01
C ALA A 19 45.85 11.21 17.90
N THR A 20 45.38 12.45 17.73
CA THR A 20 45.87 13.59 18.53
C THR A 20 44.73 14.49 19.04
N VAL A 21 43.76 13.89 19.73
CA VAL A 21 43.05 14.61 20.79
C VAL A 21 43.83 14.37 22.08
N PRO A 22 44.57 15.35 22.62
CA PRO A 22 45.22 15.15 23.90
C PRO A 22 44.13 14.87 24.96
N PRO A 23 44.38 13.97 25.93
CA PRO A 23 43.48 13.76 27.06
C PRO A 23 43.65 14.94 28.04
N THR A 24 43.28 16.15 27.63
CA THR A 24 43.43 17.36 28.44
C THR A 24 42.19 18.21 28.33
N PHE A 25 41.04 17.65 28.68
CA PHE A 25 39.96 18.37 29.36
C PHE A 25 39.26 17.41 30.34
N ALA A 26 40.04 16.88 31.27
CA ALA A 26 39.50 16.57 32.59
C ALA A 26 39.24 17.92 33.29
N ALA A 27 38.16 18.59 32.90
CA ALA A 27 37.59 19.64 33.74
C ALA A 27 37.27 18.99 35.08
N ASN A 28 37.95 19.49 36.11
CA ASN A 28 37.78 19.21 37.53
C ASN A 28 36.45 18.49 37.84
N LYS A 29 36.48 17.16 38.05
CA LYS A 29 35.39 16.42 38.72
C LYS A 29 35.41 16.80 40.21
N SER A 30 35.19 18.07 40.53
CA SER A 30 34.60 18.38 41.82
C SER A 30 33.20 17.74 41.79
N LYS A 31 32.85 16.95 42.81
CA LYS A 31 31.45 16.63 43.12
C LYS A 31 30.74 17.97 43.36
N ILE A 32 30.32 18.63 42.30
CA ILE A 32 29.39 19.74 42.38
C ILE A 32 28.09 19.07 42.81
N LEU A 33 27.71 19.25 44.08
CA LEU A 33 26.40 18.84 44.57
C LEU A 33 25.37 19.56 43.71
N LEU A 34 24.70 18.79 42.85
CA LEU A 34 23.57 19.28 42.07
C LEU A 34 22.46 19.66 43.06
N PRO A 35 21.78 20.79 42.83
CA PRO A 35 20.71 21.23 43.72
C PRO A 35 19.57 20.21 43.69
N THR A 36 19.00 19.97 44.87
CA THR A 36 17.91 19.02 45.07
C THR A 36 16.59 19.64 44.60
N GLU A 37 15.60 18.82 44.21
CA GLU A 37 14.26 19.31 43.82
C GLU A 37 13.62 20.16 44.93
N GLN A 38 13.87 19.83 46.20
CA GLN A 38 13.47 20.61 47.38
C GLN A 38 14.17 21.97 47.49
N GLU A 39 15.42 22.08 47.04
CA GLU A 39 16.19 23.33 47.07
C GLU A 39 15.75 24.26 45.93
N LEU A 40 15.51 23.73 44.73
CA LEU A 40 15.03 24.52 43.59
C LEU A 40 13.57 24.99 43.76
N THR A 41 12.73 24.19 44.44
CA THR A 41 11.36 24.59 44.77
C THR A 41 11.31 25.64 45.88
N ALA A 42 12.23 25.58 46.85
CA ALA A 42 12.41 26.62 47.86
C ALA A 42 12.91 27.93 47.22
N ASP A 43 13.93 27.86 46.34
CA ASP A 43 14.43 29.01 45.59
C ASP A 43 13.33 29.63 44.70
N LEU A 44 12.48 28.81 44.07
CA LEU A 44 11.34 29.29 43.29
C LEU A 44 10.31 30.02 44.15
N ALA A 45 10.02 29.50 45.35
CA ALA A 45 9.11 30.14 46.31
C ALA A 45 9.66 31.47 46.85
N ASP A 46 10.98 31.60 46.99
CA ASP A 46 11.63 32.85 47.42
C ASP A 46 11.70 33.89 46.29
N VAL A 47 11.94 33.47 45.05
CA VAL A 47 11.91 34.34 43.86
C VAL A 47 10.49 34.85 43.57
N GLN A 48 9.44 34.08 43.87
CA GLN A 48 8.06 34.53 43.75
C GLN A 48 7.71 35.73 44.67
N LYS A 49 8.45 35.91 45.77
CA LYS A 49 8.28 37.02 46.73
C LYS A 49 8.99 38.31 46.29
N MET A 50 9.79 38.28 45.21
CA MET A 50 10.46 39.47 44.67
C MET A 50 9.47 40.43 44.00
N ALA A 51 9.84 41.71 43.90
CA ALA A 51 9.07 42.71 43.16
C ALA A 51 8.97 42.35 41.67
N ASP A 52 7.83 42.65 41.05
CA ASP A 52 7.57 42.29 39.66
C ASP A 52 8.48 43.08 38.69
N GLY A 53 9.12 42.35 37.78
CA GLY A 53 10.05 42.89 36.77
C GLY A 53 10.69 41.78 35.93
N ASP A 54 11.37 42.17 34.85
CA ASP A 54 11.95 41.23 33.85
C ASP A 54 12.93 40.21 34.47
N VAL A 55 13.66 40.62 35.51
CA VAL A 55 14.61 39.77 36.25
C VAL A 55 13.89 38.64 37.00
N LYS A 56 12.75 38.92 37.63
CA LYS A 56 11.93 37.92 38.33
C LYS A 56 11.39 36.88 37.34
N THR A 57 10.88 37.34 36.20
CA THR A 57 10.35 36.46 35.14
C THR A 57 11.43 35.55 34.56
N ALA A 58 12.64 36.08 34.31
CA ALA A 58 13.77 35.30 33.82
C ALA A 58 14.19 34.22 34.83
N LEU A 59 14.29 34.57 36.12
CA LEU A 59 14.74 33.66 37.17
C LEU A 59 13.70 32.56 37.46
N ILE A 60 12.39 32.88 37.41
CA ILE A 60 11.32 31.89 37.51
C ILE A 60 11.41 30.89 36.36
N ASN A 61 11.60 31.36 35.12
CA ASN A 61 11.71 30.49 33.95
C ASN A 61 12.95 29.59 34.01
N GLU A 62 14.10 30.12 34.46
CA GLU A 62 15.32 29.33 34.66
C GLU A 62 15.15 28.23 35.72
N LEU A 63 14.48 28.53 36.84
CA LEU A 63 14.19 27.57 37.90
C LEU A 63 13.16 26.51 37.48
N GLN A 64 12.09 26.91 36.78
CA GLN A 64 11.11 25.98 36.21
C GLN A 64 11.75 25.03 35.21
N THR A 65 12.55 25.57 34.27
CA THR A 65 13.29 24.74 33.31
C THR A 65 14.25 23.77 34.03
N SER A 66 14.88 24.20 35.13
CA SER A 66 15.78 23.35 35.91
C SER A 66 15.03 22.19 36.58
N LEU A 67 13.80 22.41 37.06
CA LEU A 67 12.93 21.36 37.61
C LEU A 67 12.50 20.36 36.52
N ASP A 68 12.09 20.84 35.34
CA ASP A 68 11.75 19.98 34.21
C ASP A 68 12.94 19.12 33.76
N LEU A 69 14.14 19.71 33.73
CA LEU A 69 15.37 18.99 33.42
C LEU A 69 15.68 17.89 34.45
N LEU A 70 15.40 18.11 35.74
CA LEU A 70 15.57 17.07 36.77
C LEU A 70 14.59 15.89 36.57
N GLN A 71 13.34 16.16 36.18
CA GLN A 71 12.39 15.08 35.84
C GLN A 71 12.85 14.29 34.61
N LEU A 72 13.40 14.98 33.61
CA LEU A 72 13.99 14.34 32.43
C LEU A 72 15.21 13.50 32.81
N ILE A 73 16.04 13.93 33.78
CA ILE A 73 17.15 13.14 34.31
C ILE A 73 16.65 11.84 34.93
N GLN A 74 15.64 11.89 35.80
CA GLN A 74 15.08 10.69 36.43
C GLN A 74 14.53 9.71 35.37
N THR A 75 13.82 10.24 34.38
CA THR A 75 13.29 9.44 33.26
C THR A 75 14.42 8.81 32.45
N GLN A 76 15.47 9.57 32.15
CA GLN A 76 16.61 9.07 31.39
C GLN A 76 17.42 8.04 32.19
N GLN A 77 17.59 8.22 33.51
CA GLN A 77 18.23 7.24 34.37
C GLN A 77 17.49 5.91 34.33
N LYS A 78 16.16 5.93 34.45
CA LYS A 78 15.33 4.74 34.30
C LYS A 78 15.51 4.07 32.93
N ASN A 79 15.50 4.85 31.85
CA ASN A 79 15.72 4.30 30.51
C ASN A 79 17.10 3.63 30.36
N ASN A 80 18.14 4.17 31.01
CA ASN A 80 19.46 3.57 31.02
C ASN A 80 19.47 2.27 31.84
N GLU A 81 18.83 2.25 33.01
CA GLU A 81 18.68 1.05 33.84
C GLU A 81 17.92 -0.06 33.10
N ASP A 82 16.79 0.27 32.48
CA ASP A 82 15.99 -0.67 31.68
C ASP A 82 16.81 -1.23 30.51
N LEU A 83 17.62 -0.41 29.84
CA LEU A 83 18.53 -0.87 28.78
C LEU A 83 19.60 -1.82 29.33
N TYR A 84 20.23 -1.49 30.46
CA TYR A 84 21.21 -2.37 31.08
C TYR A 84 20.61 -3.71 31.49
N ASP A 85 19.38 -3.71 32.03
CA ASP A 85 18.69 -4.95 32.42
C ASP A 85 18.39 -5.84 31.20
N VAL A 86 17.92 -5.25 30.10
CA VAL A 86 17.72 -5.96 28.82
C VAL A 86 19.04 -6.56 28.33
N LEU A 87 20.12 -5.79 28.34
CA LEU A 87 21.44 -6.25 27.88
C LEU A 87 22.00 -7.37 28.76
N ALA A 88 21.81 -7.30 30.08
CA ALA A 88 22.27 -8.32 31.02
C ALA A 88 21.58 -9.68 30.78
N HIS A 89 20.33 -9.68 30.35
CA HIS A 89 19.53 -10.89 30.14
C HIS A 89 19.48 -11.35 28.67
N ALA A 90 19.95 -10.54 27.72
CA ALA A 90 19.83 -10.77 26.29
C ALA A 90 20.33 -12.15 25.85
N ASP A 91 21.54 -12.56 26.24
CA ASP A 91 22.11 -13.84 25.82
C ASP A 91 21.36 -15.06 26.37
N SER A 92 20.86 -14.96 27.61
CA SER A 92 20.06 -16.00 28.25
C SER A 92 18.72 -16.14 27.52
N GLU A 93 18.10 -15.01 27.19
CA GLU A 93 16.83 -14.97 26.49
C GLU A 93 16.96 -15.46 25.04
N ILE A 94 18.00 -15.07 24.31
CA ILE A 94 18.28 -15.57 22.95
C ILE A 94 18.41 -17.10 22.96
N LYS A 95 19.15 -17.66 23.93
CA LYS A 95 19.30 -19.13 24.06
C LYS A 95 17.96 -19.80 24.33
N LYS A 96 17.15 -19.25 25.23
CA LYS A 96 15.81 -19.75 25.53
C LYS A 96 14.90 -19.68 24.30
N ASN A 97 14.85 -18.54 23.62
CA ASN A 97 14.04 -18.33 22.43
C ASN A 97 14.39 -19.33 21.32
N ASN A 98 15.68 -19.59 21.10
CA ASN A 98 16.13 -20.57 20.11
C ASN A 98 15.75 -22.01 20.50
N ALA A 99 15.83 -22.37 21.78
CA ALA A 99 15.42 -23.69 22.27
C ALA A 99 13.90 -23.90 22.09
N ASP A 100 13.11 -22.90 22.48
CA ASP A 100 11.65 -22.93 22.36
C ASP A 100 11.22 -22.92 20.87
N LEU A 101 11.93 -22.19 20.01
CA LEU A 101 11.73 -22.19 18.56
C LEU A 101 11.92 -23.59 17.94
N LEU A 102 12.98 -24.30 18.34
CA LEU A 102 13.22 -25.67 17.89
C LEU A 102 12.13 -26.63 18.39
N ALA A 103 11.66 -26.44 19.63
CA ALA A 103 10.56 -27.21 20.19
C ALA A 103 9.26 -26.98 19.41
N PHE A 104 8.92 -25.72 19.09
CA PHE A 104 7.74 -25.40 18.29
C PHE A 104 7.83 -25.93 16.86
N LYS A 105 8.99 -25.82 16.20
CA LYS A 105 9.19 -26.42 14.86
C LYS A 105 8.95 -27.93 14.88
N LYS A 106 9.46 -28.63 15.90
CA LYS A 106 9.22 -30.07 16.07
C LYS A 106 7.73 -30.39 16.32
N GLN A 107 7.05 -29.58 17.12
CA GLN A 107 5.59 -29.71 17.32
C GLN A 107 4.81 -29.44 16.02
N LEU A 108 5.25 -28.50 15.20
CA LEU A 108 4.60 -28.15 13.93
C LEU A 108 4.68 -29.31 12.92
N GLU A 109 5.80 -30.02 12.88
CA GLU A 109 5.94 -31.27 12.12
C GLU A 109 5.04 -32.40 12.66
N GLN A 110 4.89 -32.48 13.98
CA GLN A 110 4.11 -33.53 14.65
C GLN A 110 2.59 -33.24 14.72
N SER A 111 2.15 -31.99 14.62
CA SER A 111 0.74 -31.59 14.84
C SER A 111 -0.23 -32.20 13.81
N LYS A 112 0.28 -32.61 12.63
CA LYS A 112 -0.48 -33.38 11.63
C LYS A 112 -1.03 -34.71 12.16
N SER A 113 -0.58 -35.18 13.32
CA SER A 113 -0.93 -36.49 13.90
C SER A 113 -1.93 -36.44 15.07
N VAL A 114 -2.41 -35.26 15.46
CA VAL A 114 -3.38 -35.16 16.57
C VAL A 114 -4.77 -35.55 16.07
N ASP A 115 -5.28 -36.69 16.57
CA ASP A 115 -6.63 -37.16 16.25
C ASP A 115 -7.69 -36.41 17.08
N TYR A 116 -8.08 -35.24 16.57
CA TYR A 116 -9.18 -34.46 17.14
C TYR A 116 -10.55 -35.14 16.97
N GLN A 117 -10.68 -36.23 16.18
CA GLN A 117 -11.97 -36.86 15.93
C GLN A 117 -12.55 -37.56 17.16
N ALA A 118 -11.71 -38.05 18.08
CA ALA A 118 -12.15 -38.76 19.28
C ALA A 118 -12.74 -37.84 20.39
N GLN A 119 -12.48 -36.53 20.35
CA GLN A 119 -12.94 -35.59 21.39
C GLN A 119 -14.39 -35.15 21.20
N ASN A 120 -15.10 -34.83 22.29
CA ASN A 120 -16.47 -34.34 22.19
C ASN A 120 -16.52 -32.89 21.64
N LEU A 121 -17.69 -32.48 21.14
CA LEU A 121 -17.85 -31.18 20.49
C LEU A 121 -17.67 -29.99 21.45
N ALA A 122 -18.04 -30.14 22.73
CA ALA A 122 -17.92 -29.08 23.73
C ALA A 122 -16.45 -28.82 24.11
N ASP A 123 -15.65 -29.88 24.27
CA ASP A 123 -14.23 -29.81 24.58
C ASP A 123 -13.43 -29.24 23.41
N LEU A 124 -13.80 -29.63 22.17
CA LEU A 124 -13.24 -29.03 20.96
C LEU A 124 -13.53 -27.52 20.93
N GLN A 125 -14.78 -27.10 21.15
CA GLN A 125 -15.14 -25.67 21.18
C GLN A 125 -14.41 -24.87 22.26
N ALA A 126 -14.25 -25.44 23.46
CA ALA A 126 -13.49 -24.80 24.55
C ALA A 126 -12.00 -24.66 24.17
N THR A 127 -11.43 -25.70 23.55
CA THR A 127 -10.05 -25.68 23.06
C THR A 127 -9.87 -24.64 21.95
N LEU A 128 -10.81 -24.55 21.00
CA LEU A 128 -10.80 -23.53 19.95
C LEU A 128 -10.79 -22.12 20.54
N SER A 129 -11.66 -21.85 21.52
CA SER A 129 -11.72 -20.54 22.19
C SER A 129 -10.39 -20.19 22.87
N LYS A 130 -9.79 -21.15 23.58
CA LYS A 130 -8.49 -20.97 24.22
C LYS A 130 -7.37 -20.69 23.21
N LEU A 131 -7.32 -21.46 22.11
CA LEU A 131 -6.31 -21.26 21.06
C LEU A 131 -6.46 -19.91 20.36
N ASN A 132 -7.69 -19.45 20.12
CA ASN A 132 -7.94 -18.11 19.56
C ASN A 132 -7.44 -16.98 20.48
N VAL A 133 -7.66 -17.09 21.80
CA VAL A 133 -7.11 -16.12 22.76
C VAL A 133 -5.57 -16.12 22.71
N GLN A 134 -4.96 -17.30 22.74
CA GLN A 134 -3.49 -17.43 22.65
C GLN A 134 -2.94 -16.89 21.32
N GLN A 135 -3.66 -17.07 20.21
CA GLN A 135 -3.30 -16.52 18.92
C GLN A 135 -3.31 -14.99 18.97
N GLN A 136 -4.36 -14.37 19.52
CA GLN A 136 -4.48 -12.92 19.62
C GLN A 136 -3.39 -12.30 20.51
N GLU A 137 -3.09 -12.94 21.64
CA GLU A 137 -1.98 -12.55 22.53
C GLU A 137 -0.63 -12.63 21.79
N THR A 138 -0.36 -13.78 21.15
CA THR A 138 0.88 -14.00 20.39
C THR A 138 1.03 -12.98 19.25
N GLN A 139 -0.06 -12.61 18.57
CA GLN A 139 -0.05 -11.61 17.50
C GLN A 139 0.24 -10.21 18.03
N THR A 140 -0.26 -9.87 19.22
CA THR A 140 0.04 -8.61 19.90
C THR A 140 1.52 -8.54 20.31
N GLU A 141 2.06 -9.63 20.85
CA GLU A 141 3.48 -9.74 21.20
C GLU A 141 4.38 -9.69 19.96
N LEU A 142 3.99 -10.37 18.88
CA LEU A 142 4.71 -10.37 17.61
C LEU A 142 4.77 -8.96 17.00
N SER A 143 3.67 -8.21 17.05
CA SER A 143 3.64 -6.81 16.61
C SER A 143 4.58 -5.90 17.40
N LYS A 144 4.66 -6.11 18.73
CA LYS A 144 5.63 -5.39 19.59
C LYS A 144 7.07 -5.77 19.24
N ALA A 145 7.38 -7.06 19.13
CA ALA A 145 8.70 -7.56 18.75
C ALA A 145 9.12 -7.02 17.37
N ASN A 146 8.18 -6.98 16.43
CA ASN A 146 8.40 -6.41 15.11
C ASN A 146 8.70 -4.91 15.17
N THR A 147 7.95 -4.15 15.95
CA THR A 147 8.20 -2.70 16.13
C THR A 147 9.59 -2.44 16.71
N GLN A 148 10.03 -3.27 17.66
CA GLN A 148 11.38 -3.19 18.24
C GLN A 148 12.46 -3.50 17.19
N LEU A 149 12.29 -4.56 16.41
CA LEU A 149 13.22 -4.97 15.36
C LEU A 149 13.30 -3.92 14.23
N ALA A 150 12.16 -3.42 13.74
CA ALA A 150 12.11 -2.36 12.74
C ALA A 150 12.77 -1.06 13.25
N GLY A 151 12.52 -0.73 14.52
CA GLY A 151 13.17 0.39 15.20
C GLY A 151 14.70 0.26 15.23
N GLN A 152 15.22 -0.95 15.34
CA GLN A 152 16.66 -1.23 15.42
C GLN A 152 17.43 -0.81 14.16
N SER A 153 16.81 -0.91 12.98
CA SER A 153 17.43 -0.51 11.70
C SER A 153 17.81 0.98 11.65
N SER A 154 17.15 1.83 12.44
CA SER A 154 17.43 3.27 12.53
C SER A 154 18.20 3.67 13.79
N VAL A 155 18.57 2.73 14.66
CA VAL A 155 19.25 3.03 15.93
C VAL A 155 20.60 3.68 15.70
N SER A 156 21.38 3.20 14.74
CA SER A 156 22.70 3.78 14.44
C SER A 156 22.59 5.24 14.02
N GLU A 157 21.68 5.56 13.09
CA GLU A 157 21.47 6.92 12.60
C GLU A 157 20.94 7.85 13.70
N ARG A 158 19.94 7.39 14.47
CA ARG A 158 19.35 8.16 15.58
C ARG A 158 20.36 8.43 16.70
N ALA A 159 21.13 7.42 17.10
CA ALA A 159 22.14 7.56 18.14
C ALA A 159 23.27 8.50 17.68
N GLN A 160 23.76 8.39 16.44
CA GLN A 160 24.78 9.29 15.90
C GLN A 160 24.28 10.75 15.82
N THR A 161 23.03 10.94 15.39
CA THR A 161 22.40 12.27 15.33
C THR A 161 22.28 12.87 16.73
N SER A 162 21.75 12.10 17.68
CA SER A 162 21.61 12.55 19.07
C SER A 162 22.96 12.86 19.73
N LEU A 163 24.00 12.06 19.49
CA LEU A 163 25.36 12.32 19.97
C LEU A 163 25.93 13.62 19.36
N THR A 164 25.68 13.87 18.08
CA THR A 164 26.13 15.09 17.39
C THR A 164 25.44 16.34 17.93
N GLU A 165 24.12 16.27 18.12
CA GLU A 165 23.33 17.35 18.73
C GLU A 165 23.76 17.62 20.16
N ASN A 166 23.93 16.57 20.96
CA ASN A 166 24.42 16.64 22.33
C ASN A 166 25.82 17.28 22.38
N LEU A 167 26.74 16.91 21.48
CA LEU A 167 28.08 17.50 21.41
C LEU A 167 28.02 18.99 21.10
N LYS A 168 27.19 19.41 20.13
CA LYS A 168 26.98 20.82 19.82
C LYS A 168 26.42 21.57 21.04
N ARG A 169 25.42 20.98 21.71
CA ARG A 169 24.80 21.58 22.89
C ARG A 169 25.77 21.70 24.06
N THR A 170 26.59 20.70 24.31
CA THR A 170 27.66 20.75 25.31
C THR A 170 28.65 21.87 25.01
N GLN A 171 29.03 22.09 23.74
CA GLN A 171 29.90 23.21 23.37
C GLN A 171 29.24 24.57 23.65
N GLU A 172 27.96 24.75 23.32
CA GLU A 172 27.20 25.97 23.62
C GLU A 172 27.13 26.22 25.13
N ILE A 173 26.80 25.20 25.92
CA ILE A 173 26.73 25.30 27.38
C ILE A 173 28.10 25.64 27.96
N ASN A 174 29.18 25.02 27.47
CA ASN A 174 30.54 25.32 27.92
C ASN A 174 30.97 26.76 27.59
N GLN A 175 30.54 27.31 26.44
CA GLN A 175 30.76 28.72 26.11
C GLN A 175 30.01 29.64 27.07
N GLN A 176 28.76 29.32 27.42
CA GLN A 176 27.98 30.09 28.40
C GLN A 176 28.59 30.01 29.81
N LEU A 177 29.09 28.84 30.21
CA LEU A 177 29.74 28.64 31.50
C LEU A 177 31.10 29.37 31.60
N ALA A 178 31.73 29.71 30.48
CA ALA A 178 32.96 30.50 30.43
C ALA A 178 32.74 32.01 30.62
N ASP A 179 31.50 32.50 30.55
CA ASP A 179 31.16 33.89 30.82
C ASP A 179 31.24 34.20 32.32
N SER A 180 32.09 35.18 32.69
CA SER A 180 32.28 35.61 34.07
C SER A 180 31.06 36.30 34.68
N ASN A 181 30.12 36.79 33.87
CA ASN A 181 28.91 37.49 34.31
C ASN A 181 27.68 36.57 34.46
N LEU A 182 27.87 35.24 34.41
CA LEU A 182 26.77 34.27 34.48
C LEU A 182 26.12 34.21 35.89
N THR A 183 24.79 34.37 35.95
CA THR A 183 23.99 34.22 37.17
C THR A 183 24.14 32.82 37.78
N LYS A 184 24.09 32.71 39.12
CA LYS A 184 24.14 31.43 39.84
C LYS A 184 23.07 30.44 39.37
N THR A 185 21.84 30.90 39.17
CA THR A 185 20.69 30.11 38.71
C THR A 185 20.92 29.53 37.31
N LEU A 186 21.36 30.37 36.37
CA LEU A 186 21.70 29.94 35.02
C LEU A 186 22.88 28.96 34.99
N ARG A 187 23.88 29.15 35.87
CA ARG A 187 24.98 28.19 36.06
C ARG A 187 24.48 26.83 36.54
N GLN A 188 23.55 26.80 37.49
CA GLN A 188 22.94 25.56 38.00
C GLN A 188 22.12 24.86 36.91
N LYS A 189 21.28 25.60 36.17
CA LYS A 189 20.52 25.08 35.03
C LYS A 189 21.44 24.39 34.01
N ASN A 190 22.52 25.07 33.62
CA ASN A 190 23.49 24.57 32.65
C ASN A 190 24.22 23.30 33.15
N GLN A 191 24.48 23.19 34.45
CA GLN A 191 25.07 21.98 35.05
C GLN A 191 24.10 20.79 35.06
N ILE A 192 22.82 21.03 35.36
CA ILE A 192 21.76 20.00 35.28
C ILE A 192 21.61 19.52 33.83
N GLU A 193 21.60 20.45 32.86
CA GLU A 193 21.49 20.11 31.44
C GLU A 193 22.69 19.27 30.96
N LEU A 194 23.92 19.58 31.40
CA LEU A 194 25.10 18.75 31.09
C LEU A 194 24.98 17.32 31.64
N GLN A 195 24.46 17.15 32.86
CA GLN A 195 24.24 15.82 33.42
C GLN A 195 23.21 15.01 32.61
N LEU A 196 22.12 15.64 32.16
CA LEU A 196 21.16 15.01 31.28
C LEU A 196 21.80 14.58 29.95
N ILE A 197 22.63 15.45 29.37
CA ILE A 197 23.38 15.16 28.13
C ILE A 197 24.33 13.97 28.35
N ASP A 198 25.04 13.91 29.47
CA ASP A 198 25.94 12.79 29.79
C ASP A 198 25.17 11.47 29.89
N LEU A 199 24.00 11.46 30.53
CA LEU A 199 23.14 10.27 30.63
C LEU A 199 22.62 9.83 29.26
N LYS A 200 22.20 10.78 28.41
CA LYS A 200 21.78 10.52 27.02
C LYS A 200 22.94 10.00 26.18
N ASN A 201 24.14 10.53 26.35
CA ASN A 201 25.33 10.09 25.65
C ASN A 201 25.70 8.65 26.04
N ALA A 202 25.66 8.32 27.34
CA ALA A 202 25.88 6.96 27.81
C ALA A 202 24.87 5.99 27.19
N TYR A 203 23.58 6.33 27.20
CA TYR A 203 22.52 5.54 26.58
C TYR A 203 22.78 5.28 25.08
N ASN A 204 23.06 6.33 24.32
CA ASN A 204 23.29 6.23 22.88
C ASN A 204 24.58 5.44 22.56
N GLN A 205 25.63 5.57 23.38
CA GLN A 205 26.85 4.79 23.23
C GLN A 205 26.62 3.30 23.51
N ASP A 206 25.85 2.97 24.55
CA ASP A 206 25.51 1.60 24.88
C ASP A 206 24.60 0.96 23.82
N LEU A 207 23.67 1.73 23.23
CA LEU A 207 22.89 1.29 22.07
C LEU A 207 23.77 0.97 20.86
N LEU A 208 24.73 1.84 20.54
CA LEU A 208 25.65 1.63 19.41
C LEU A 208 26.56 0.43 19.64
N LYS A 209 27.14 0.31 20.85
CA LYS A 209 28.06 -0.76 21.22
C LYS A 209 27.39 -2.14 21.19
N ASN A 210 26.14 -2.23 21.62
CA ASN A 210 25.40 -3.49 21.73
C ASN A 210 24.32 -3.65 20.67
N SER A 211 24.39 -2.89 19.56
CA SER A 211 23.37 -2.91 18.51
C SER A 211 23.18 -4.30 17.91
N ASP A 212 24.28 -5.04 17.69
CA ASP A 212 24.21 -6.40 17.12
C ASP A 212 23.54 -7.38 18.09
N GLN A 213 23.85 -7.29 19.39
CA GLN A 213 23.25 -8.13 20.42
C GLN A 213 21.74 -7.86 20.56
N LEU A 214 21.34 -6.59 20.56
CA LEU A 214 19.93 -6.19 20.59
C LEU A 214 19.19 -6.63 19.32
N THR A 215 19.81 -6.52 18.15
CA THR A 215 19.25 -7.01 16.88
C THR A 215 19.00 -8.51 16.96
N LEU A 216 19.98 -9.29 17.42
CA LEU A 216 19.84 -10.74 17.60
C LEU A 216 18.75 -11.10 18.63
N LEU A 217 18.64 -10.34 19.73
CA LEU A 217 17.59 -10.52 20.73
C LEU A 217 16.20 -10.33 20.11
N TYR A 218 15.96 -9.19 19.46
CA TYR A 218 14.65 -8.89 18.87
C TYR A 218 14.32 -9.84 17.72
N GLN A 219 15.31 -10.23 16.91
CA GLN A 219 15.14 -11.25 15.88
C GLN A 219 14.72 -12.59 16.50
N SER A 220 15.40 -13.04 17.56
CA SER A 220 15.07 -14.31 18.21
C SER A 220 13.65 -14.32 18.81
N ARG A 221 13.20 -13.19 19.37
CA ARG A 221 11.83 -13.02 19.87
C ARG A 221 10.81 -13.09 18.73
N TYR A 222 11.10 -12.40 17.63
CA TYR A 222 10.25 -12.39 16.45
C TYR A 222 10.12 -13.81 15.87
N ASP A 223 11.24 -14.50 15.64
CA ASP A 223 11.26 -15.85 15.05
C ASP A 223 10.50 -16.86 15.92
N LEU A 224 10.69 -16.80 17.24
CA LEU A 224 9.95 -17.61 18.21
C LEU A 224 8.44 -17.37 18.13
N LEU A 225 8.01 -16.12 18.21
CA LEU A 225 6.61 -15.73 18.21
C LEU A 225 5.93 -16.06 16.87
N ASN A 226 6.65 -15.90 15.76
CA ASN A 226 6.19 -16.26 14.43
C ASN A 226 5.97 -17.78 14.32
N ALA A 227 6.93 -18.60 14.77
CA ALA A 227 6.78 -20.05 14.79
C ALA A 227 5.63 -20.51 15.70
N ARG A 228 5.46 -19.86 16.86
CA ARG A 228 4.33 -20.11 17.76
C ARG A 228 2.99 -19.77 17.09
N LEU A 229 2.92 -18.64 16.38
CA LEU A 229 1.73 -18.21 15.66
C LEU A 229 1.36 -19.25 14.58
N GLN A 230 2.32 -19.72 13.80
CA GLN A 230 2.10 -20.76 12.79
C GLN A 230 1.58 -22.07 13.40
N LEU A 231 2.14 -22.49 14.54
CA LEU A 231 1.67 -23.69 15.25
C LEU A 231 0.22 -23.54 15.71
N LEU A 232 -0.11 -22.40 16.35
CA LEU A 232 -1.46 -22.12 16.81
C LEU A 232 -2.46 -22.09 15.65
N GLN A 233 -2.08 -21.47 14.53
CA GLN A 233 -2.91 -21.45 13.32
C GLN A 233 -3.19 -22.86 12.79
N GLN A 234 -2.18 -23.71 12.70
CA GLN A 234 -2.36 -25.08 12.20
C GLN A 234 -3.29 -25.89 13.11
N GLN A 235 -3.17 -25.74 14.43
CA GLN A 235 -4.05 -26.37 15.40
C GLN A 235 -5.49 -25.85 15.29
N ILE A 236 -5.67 -24.53 15.15
CA ILE A 236 -6.99 -23.91 14.96
C ILE A 236 -7.66 -24.45 13.69
N VAL A 237 -6.94 -24.50 12.57
CA VAL A 237 -7.45 -25.02 11.28
C VAL A 237 -7.94 -26.45 11.44
N ALA A 238 -7.09 -27.35 11.95
CA ALA A 238 -7.41 -28.76 12.10
C ALA A 238 -8.62 -28.97 13.02
N LEU A 239 -8.67 -28.22 14.12
CA LEU A 239 -9.73 -28.34 15.10
C LEU A 239 -11.06 -27.77 14.58
N GLN A 240 -11.02 -26.68 13.81
CA GLN A 240 -12.19 -26.08 13.20
C GLN A 240 -12.77 -26.95 12.09
N GLU A 241 -11.94 -27.66 11.31
CA GLU A 241 -12.39 -28.65 10.33
C GLU A 241 -13.18 -29.80 10.99
N VAL A 242 -12.67 -30.35 12.11
CA VAL A 242 -13.38 -31.41 12.85
C VAL A 242 -14.66 -30.91 13.50
N ILE A 243 -14.65 -29.71 14.10
CA ILE A 243 -15.87 -29.09 14.64
C ILE A 243 -16.93 -28.92 13.54
N ASN A 244 -16.52 -28.45 12.37
CA ASN A 244 -17.41 -28.22 11.23
C ASN A 244 -18.03 -29.52 10.71
N GLN A 245 -17.24 -30.59 10.60
CA GLN A 245 -17.74 -31.92 10.23
C GLN A 245 -18.74 -32.45 11.27
N LYS A 246 -18.46 -32.31 12.57
CA LYS A 246 -19.37 -32.76 13.63
C LYS A 246 -20.66 -31.94 13.70
N ASN A 247 -20.58 -30.62 13.53
CA ASN A 247 -21.75 -29.75 13.43
C ASN A 247 -22.62 -30.13 12.23
N LEU A 248 -22.02 -30.37 11.06
CA LEU A 248 -22.76 -30.78 9.86
C LEU A 248 -23.49 -32.11 10.09
N ALA A 249 -22.80 -33.12 10.62
CA ALA A 249 -23.39 -34.42 10.92
C ALA A 249 -24.51 -34.33 11.97
N GLN A 250 -24.30 -33.53 13.04
CA GLN A 250 -25.32 -33.32 14.07
C GLN A 250 -26.57 -32.64 13.48
N THR A 251 -26.39 -31.60 12.65
CA THR A 251 -27.51 -30.90 12.03
C THR A 251 -28.22 -31.76 10.99
N GLN A 252 -27.51 -32.58 10.22
CA GLN A 252 -28.11 -33.56 9.29
C GLN A 252 -28.97 -34.59 10.03
N ASN A 253 -28.44 -35.20 11.10
CA ASN A 253 -29.20 -36.11 11.95
C ASN A 253 -30.46 -35.45 12.53
N GLN A 254 -30.37 -34.15 12.86
CA GLN A 254 -31.49 -33.40 13.40
C GLN A 254 -32.58 -33.13 12.34
N VAL A 255 -32.19 -32.85 11.09
CA VAL A 255 -33.12 -32.76 9.95
C VAL A 255 -33.82 -34.11 9.72
N GLU A 256 -33.07 -35.21 9.73
CA GLU A 256 -33.63 -36.57 9.57
C GLU A 256 -34.62 -36.94 10.68
N GLN A 257 -34.31 -36.61 11.94
CA GLN A 257 -35.21 -36.83 13.07
C GLN A 257 -36.52 -36.06 12.92
N VAL A 258 -36.45 -34.79 12.52
CA VAL A 258 -37.65 -33.95 12.32
C VAL A 258 -38.49 -34.49 11.14
N GLN A 259 -37.85 -34.95 10.07
CA GLN A 259 -38.54 -35.57 8.93
C GLN A 259 -39.22 -36.90 9.31
N GLN A 260 -38.57 -37.75 10.12
CA GLN A 260 -39.16 -38.99 10.61
C GLN A 260 -40.34 -38.73 11.56
N GLN A 261 -40.25 -37.72 12.44
CA GLN A 261 -41.37 -37.29 13.27
C GLN A 261 -42.55 -36.81 12.41
N GLN A 262 -42.29 -36.11 11.31
CA GLN A 262 -43.33 -35.63 10.40
C GLN A 262 -44.09 -36.77 9.69
N GLN A 263 -43.41 -37.87 9.37
CA GLN A 263 -44.03 -39.06 8.76
C GLN A 263 -44.90 -39.87 9.74
N ASN A 264 -44.57 -39.85 11.03
CA ASN A 264 -45.23 -40.67 12.06
C ASN A 264 -46.32 -39.93 12.86
N SER A 265 -46.71 -38.71 12.47
CA SER A 265 -47.48 -37.80 13.33
C SER A 265 -49.01 -37.84 13.17
N ALA A 266 -49.70 -37.42 14.25
CA ALA A 266 -51.14 -37.45 14.47
C ALA A 266 -51.98 -36.58 13.48
N LYS A 267 -53.29 -36.85 13.41
CA LYS A 267 -54.28 -36.25 12.48
C LYS A 267 -54.54 -34.74 12.65
N ASN A 268 -53.99 -34.08 13.68
CA ASN A 268 -54.26 -32.68 14.00
C ASN A 268 -53.49 -31.72 13.06
N VAL A 269 -54.23 -30.81 12.40
CA VAL A 269 -53.70 -29.86 11.40
C VAL A 269 -52.70 -28.87 12.00
N TYR A 270 -52.90 -28.44 13.26
CA TYR A 270 -52.00 -27.49 13.93
C TYR A 270 -50.65 -28.15 14.24
N ILE A 271 -50.66 -29.38 14.76
CA ILE A 271 -49.43 -30.14 15.04
C ILE A 271 -48.62 -30.36 13.75
N GLN A 272 -49.28 -30.61 12.62
CA GLN A 272 -48.61 -30.71 11.32
C GLN A 272 -47.96 -29.39 10.88
N LYS A 273 -48.61 -28.24 11.10
CA LYS A 273 -48.01 -26.91 10.84
C LYS A 273 -46.76 -26.69 11.71
N GLU A 274 -46.82 -27.08 12.98
CA GLU A 274 -45.70 -26.93 13.92
C GLU A 274 -44.51 -27.83 13.55
N LEU A 275 -44.78 -29.06 13.10
CA LEU A 275 -43.77 -29.95 12.53
C LEU A 275 -43.15 -29.38 11.25
N ALA A 276 -43.95 -28.82 10.34
CA ALA A 276 -43.45 -28.19 9.13
C ALA A 276 -42.53 -27.00 9.43
N ARG A 277 -42.89 -26.16 10.40
CA ARG A 277 -42.03 -25.07 10.90
C ARG A 277 -40.73 -25.57 11.50
N ASN A 278 -40.77 -26.69 12.22
CA ASN A 278 -39.56 -27.34 12.76
C ASN A 278 -38.67 -27.88 11.63
N ALA A 279 -39.27 -28.48 10.60
CA ALA A 279 -38.55 -28.97 9.43
C ALA A 279 -37.86 -27.82 8.68
N GLU A 280 -38.57 -26.71 8.45
CA GLU A 280 -38.00 -25.50 7.84
C GLU A 280 -36.84 -24.94 8.68
N LEU A 281 -37.00 -24.84 10.00
CA LEU A 281 -35.95 -24.37 10.90
C LEU A 281 -34.73 -25.29 10.89
N SER A 282 -34.93 -26.61 10.85
CA SER A 282 -33.85 -27.59 10.78
C SER A 282 -33.07 -27.48 9.46
N GLN A 283 -33.77 -27.31 8.33
CA GLN A 283 -33.15 -27.10 7.02
C GLN A 283 -32.39 -25.77 6.97
N TYR A 284 -32.96 -24.72 7.58
CA TYR A 284 -32.29 -23.44 7.69
C TYR A 284 -31.02 -23.53 8.54
N LEU A 285 -31.06 -24.23 9.67
CA LEU A 285 -29.88 -24.51 10.50
C LEU A 285 -28.79 -25.25 9.70
N LEU A 286 -29.16 -26.21 8.86
CA LEU A 286 -28.21 -26.91 7.98
C LEU A 286 -27.53 -25.94 7.00
N GLN A 287 -28.33 -25.13 6.29
CA GLN A 287 -27.79 -24.12 5.37
C GLN A 287 -26.87 -23.12 6.08
N GLN A 288 -27.20 -22.71 7.30
CA GLN A 288 -26.35 -21.84 8.08
C GLN A 288 -25.07 -22.53 8.56
N THR A 289 -25.14 -23.83 8.86
CA THR A 289 -23.94 -24.63 9.20
C THR A 289 -23.00 -24.71 7.99
N GLU A 290 -23.52 -24.93 6.79
CA GLU A 290 -22.73 -24.93 5.55
C GLU A 290 -22.11 -23.56 5.24
N LYS A 291 -22.87 -22.47 5.41
CA LYS A 291 -22.34 -21.11 5.25
C LYS A 291 -21.22 -20.79 6.24
N THR A 292 -21.34 -21.25 7.49
CA THR A 292 -20.27 -21.13 8.49
C THR A 292 -18.98 -21.82 8.03
N ASN A 293 -19.10 -22.98 7.35
CA ASN A 293 -17.94 -23.68 6.81
C ASN A 293 -17.25 -22.89 5.69
N ILE A 294 -18.02 -22.29 4.78
CA ILE A 294 -17.49 -21.45 3.70
C ILE A 294 -16.78 -20.22 4.28
N LEU A 295 -17.41 -19.50 5.20
CA LEU A 295 -16.81 -18.33 5.86
C LEU A 295 -15.53 -18.70 6.63
N THR A 296 -15.48 -19.89 7.23
CA THR A 296 -14.27 -20.40 7.86
C THR A 296 -13.15 -20.58 6.82
N GLN A 297 -13.43 -21.19 5.67
CA GLN A 297 -12.43 -21.38 4.61
C GLN A 297 -11.93 -20.04 4.04
N ASP A 298 -12.83 -19.07 3.86
CA ASP A 298 -12.46 -17.73 3.41
C ASP A 298 -11.59 -17.00 4.43
N ASP A 299 -11.91 -17.09 5.73
CA ASP A 299 -11.09 -16.52 6.81
C ASP A 299 -9.67 -17.13 6.80
N LEU A 300 -9.56 -18.45 6.64
CA LEU A 300 -8.26 -19.12 6.52
C LEU A 300 -7.47 -18.66 5.28
N ARG A 301 -8.13 -18.55 4.13
CA ARG A 301 -7.49 -18.08 2.89
C ARG A 301 -6.99 -16.65 3.05
N MET A 302 -7.81 -15.75 3.60
CA MET A 302 -7.44 -14.36 3.80
C MET A 302 -6.29 -14.22 4.80
N ARG A 303 -6.30 -14.99 5.89
CA ARG A 303 -5.18 -15.03 6.84
C ARG A 303 -3.87 -15.50 6.21
N ASN A 304 -3.90 -16.54 5.39
CA ASN A 304 -2.70 -17.00 4.65
C ASN A 304 -2.14 -15.91 3.72
N VAL A 305 -3.02 -15.13 3.08
CA VAL A 305 -2.58 -13.99 2.27
C VAL A 305 -1.95 -12.91 3.14
N PHE A 306 -2.60 -12.56 4.25
CA PHE A 306 -2.07 -11.59 5.21
C PHE A 306 -0.67 -11.98 5.70
N ASP A 307 -0.47 -13.25 6.06
CA ASP A 307 0.83 -13.76 6.52
C ASP A 307 1.88 -13.69 5.39
N SER A 308 1.52 -14.08 4.17
CA SER A 308 2.40 -13.95 3.01
C SER A 308 2.79 -12.50 2.72
N LEU A 309 1.86 -11.55 2.88
CA LEU A 309 2.12 -10.12 2.69
C LEU A 309 3.01 -9.57 3.80
N THR A 310 2.79 -9.95 5.05
CA THR A 310 3.63 -9.57 6.19
C THR A 310 5.06 -10.07 6.00
N GLN A 311 5.23 -11.33 5.59
CA GLN A 311 6.54 -11.90 5.26
C GLN A 311 7.21 -11.15 4.09
N THR A 312 6.42 -10.78 3.09
CA THR A 312 6.91 -10.01 1.93
C THR A 312 7.36 -8.62 2.36
N GLN A 313 6.61 -7.94 3.23
CA GLN A 313 7.00 -6.66 3.82
C GLN A 313 8.35 -6.76 4.54
N HIS A 314 8.54 -7.78 5.37
CA HIS A 314 9.83 -7.98 6.05
C HIS A 314 10.98 -8.23 5.09
N THR A 315 10.78 -9.13 4.13
CA THR A 315 11.78 -9.41 3.10
C THR A 315 12.16 -8.13 2.36
N ILE A 316 11.16 -7.31 2.02
CA ILE A 316 11.35 -6.01 1.39
C ILE A 316 12.16 -5.10 2.31
N GLU A 317 11.80 -4.95 3.59
CA GLU A 317 12.50 -4.08 4.54
C GLU A 317 13.97 -4.49 4.78
N GLU A 318 14.24 -5.79 4.96
CA GLU A 318 15.59 -6.33 5.14
C GLU A 318 16.44 -6.18 3.88
N GLN A 319 15.90 -6.58 2.73
CA GLN A 319 16.65 -6.55 1.47
C GLN A 319 16.85 -5.13 0.96
N ILE A 320 15.90 -4.23 1.20
CA ILE A 320 16.06 -2.79 0.95
C ILE A 320 17.19 -2.21 1.77
N SER A 321 17.22 -2.47 3.08
CA SER A 321 18.21 -1.89 3.98
C SER A 321 19.61 -2.42 3.66
N ALA A 322 19.72 -3.72 3.38
CA ALA A 322 20.99 -4.37 3.05
C ALA A 322 21.51 -4.07 1.62
N LEU A 323 20.63 -3.76 0.65
CA LEU A 323 20.99 -3.58 -0.76
C LEU A 323 20.83 -2.14 -1.26
N GLN A 324 20.74 -1.14 -0.37
CA GLN A 324 20.66 0.26 -0.77
C GLN A 324 21.72 0.60 -1.83
N GLY A 325 21.26 0.99 -3.02
CA GLY A 325 22.12 1.38 -4.15
C GLY A 325 22.57 0.25 -5.09
N THR A 326 22.21 -1.01 -4.85
CA THR A 326 22.59 -2.14 -5.72
C THR A 326 21.51 -2.46 -6.77
N LEU A 327 21.94 -2.84 -7.98
CA LEU A 327 21.05 -3.23 -9.10
C LEU A 327 20.08 -4.38 -8.74
N VAL A 328 20.47 -5.23 -7.79
CA VAL A 328 19.68 -6.37 -7.31
C VAL A 328 18.39 -5.91 -6.61
N LEU A 329 18.39 -4.73 -6.00
CA LEU A 329 17.26 -4.20 -5.25
C LEU A 329 16.05 -3.91 -6.16
N SER A 330 16.26 -3.28 -7.31
CA SER A 330 15.19 -3.01 -8.29
C SER A 330 14.55 -4.31 -8.81
N ARG A 331 15.34 -5.37 -8.98
CA ARG A 331 14.87 -6.68 -9.44
C ARG A 331 14.00 -7.38 -8.39
N ILE A 332 14.43 -7.35 -7.14
CA ILE A 332 13.65 -7.87 -6.00
C ILE A 332 12.34 -7.11 -5.88
N ILE A 333 12.36 -5.77 -5.96
CA ILE A 333 11.19 -4.91 -5.90
C ILE A 333 10.16 -5.29 -6.98
N GLN A 334 10.59 -5.46 -8.23
CA GLN A 334 9.68 -5.86 -9.33
C GLN A 334 9.11 -7.27 -9.16
N GLN A 335 9.93 -8.24 -8.75
CA GLN A 335 9.47 -9.60 -8.50
C GLN A 335 8.45 -9.66 -7.36
N GLN A 336 8.65 -8.87 -6.29
CA GLN A 336 7.70 -8.81 -5.20
C GLN A 336 6.40 -8.09 -5.60
N LYS A 337 6.49 -7.00 -6.38
CA LYS A 337 5.31 -6.30 -6.92
C LYS A 337 4.42 -7.22 -7.77
N GLN A 338 5.01 -8.12 -8.55
CA GLN A 338 4.27 -9.09 -9.36
C GLN A 338 3.62 -10.23 -8.55
N LYS A 339 4.13 -10.51 -7.34
CA LYS A 339 3.58 -11.54 -6.44
C LYS A 339 2.46 -11.03 -5.54
N LEU A 340 2.22 -9.72 -5.49
CA LEU A 340 1.13 -9.14 -4.71
C LEU A 340 -0.22 -9.63 -5.26
N PRO A 341 -1.11 -10.17 -4.41
CA PRO A 341 -2.42 -10.60 -4.86
C PRO A 341 -3.28 -9.38 -5.25
N THR A 342 -3.91 -9.44 -6.42
CA THR A 342 -4.65 -8.30 -7.02
C THR A 342 -6.15 -8.30 -6.72
N ASN A 343 -6.70 -9.38 -6.16
CA ASN A 343 -8.14 -9.56 -5.90
C ASN A 343 -8.40 -10.04 -4.46
N LEU A 344 -8.32 -9.13 -3.49
CA LEU A 344 -8.47 -9.44 -2.04
C LEU A 344 -9.74 -8.88 -1.42
N ASN A 345 -10.60 -8.22 -2.20
CA ASN A 345 -11.79 -7.58 -1.67
C ASN A 345 -12.99 -8.54 -1.70
N ILE A 346 -13.42 -9.01 -0.52
CA ILE A 346 -14.69 -9.72 -0.37
C ILE A 346 -15.79 -8.66 -0.26
N GLN A 347 -16.50 -8.43 -1.35
CA GLN A 347 -17.54 -7.39 -1.39
C GLN A 347 -18.72 -7.76 -0.48
N GLY A 348 -19.19 -6.79 0.32
CA GLY A 348 -20.45 -6.89 1.05
C GLY A 348 -20.37 -7.42 2.49
N LEU A 349 -19.18 -7.64 3.05
CA LEU A 349 -19.00 -8.07 4.45
C LEU A 349 -19.73 -7.17 5.46
N SER A 350 -19.62 -5.84 5.32
CA SER A 350 -20.31 -4.88 6.20
C SER A 350 -21.84 -5.05 6.18
N LYS A 351 -22.42 -5.28 4.99
CA LYS A 351 -23.86 -5.56 4.85
C LYS A 351 -24.21 -6.90 5.49
N GLN A 352 -23.41 -7.93 5.24
CA GLN A 352 -23.62 -9.27 5.81
C GLN A 352 -23.57 -9.24 7.35
N ILE A 353 -22.68 -8.45 7.95
CA ILE A 353 -22.60 -8.23 9.41
C ILE A 353 -23.90 -7.60 9.93
N ALA A 354 -24.42 -6.58 9.24
CA ALA A 354 -25.68 -5.95 9.62
C ALA A 354 -26.86 -6.93 9.51
N ASP A 355 -26.95 -7.68 8.41
CA ASP A 355 -27.98 -8.69 8.17
C ASP A 355 -27.92 -9.81 9.22
N LEU A 356 -26.72 -10.27 9.61
CA LEU A 356 -26.52 -11.27 10.66
C LEU A 356 -27.00 -10.76 12.02
N ARG A 357 -26.73 -9.49 12.37
CA ARG A 357 -27.22 -8.90 13.63
C ARG A 357 -28.74 -8.87 13.70
N VAL A 358 -29.40 -8.49 12.61
CA VAL A 358 -30.87 -8.49 12.51
C VAL A 358 -31.42 -9.91 12.66
N GLN A 359 -30.85 -10.89 11.94
CA GLN A 359 -31.27 -12.28 12.04
C GLN A 359 -31.08 -12.85 13.46
N ILE A 360 -29.96 -12.55 14.11
CA ILE A 360 -29.70 -12.97 15.50
C ILE A 360 -30.78 -12.39 16.42
N PHE A 361 -31.14 -11.12 16.25
CA PHE A 361 -32.20 -10.47 17.01
C PHE A 361 -33.56 -11.16 16.81
N ASP A 362 -33.98 -11.36 15.55
CA ASP A 362 -35.28 -11.96 15.21
C ASP A 362 -35.41 -13.40 15.74
N ILE A 363 -34.37 -14.23 15.58
CA ILE A 363 -34.38 -15.60 16.07
C ILE A 363 -34.31 -15.62 17.60
N THR A 364 -33.59 -14.69 18.23
CA THR A 364 -33.57 -14.54 19.69
C THR A 364 -34.95 -14.22 20.23
N GLN A 365 -35.68 -13.30 19.59
CA GLN A 365 -37.06 -12.97 19.98
C GLN A 365 -37.97 -14.20 19.87
N LYS A 366 -37.96 -14.88 18.72
CA LYS A 366 -38.76 -16.11 18.49
C LYS A 366 -38.42 -17.23 19.47
N ARG A 367 -37.14 -17.41 19.82
CA ARG A 367 -36.72 -18.38 20.84
C ARG A 367 -37.24 -17.97 22.22
N ASN A 368 -37.17 -16.68 22.56
CA ASN A 368 -37.53 -16.20 23.89
C ASN A 368 -39.03 -16.37 24.18
N GLU A 369 -39.88 -16.27 23.15
CA GLU A 369 -41.31 -16.59 23.23
C GLU A 369 -41.59 -18.04 23.65
N LEU A 370 -40.62 -18.95 23.48
CA LEU A 370 -40.73 -20.37 23.82
C LEU A 370 -40.20 -20.74 25.22
N TYR A 371 -39.87 -19.75 26.07
CA TYR A 371 -39.50 -20.04 27.46
C TYR A 371 -40.70 -20.41 28.33
N ASP A 372 -41.81 -19.70 28.16
CA ASP A 372 -43.09 -19.98 28.82
C ASP A 372 -44.01 -20.73 27.86
N LEU A 373 -43.81 -22.06 27.81
CA LEU A 373 -44.54 -22.93 26.90
C LEU A 373 -46.04 -23.00 27.24
N ASP A 374 -46.40 -22.93 28.52
CA ASP A 374 -47.80 -22.99 28.96
C ASP A 374 -48.55 -21.72 28.54
N ALA A 375 -47.95 -20.53 28.72
CA ALA A 375 -48.51 -19.28 28.23
C ALA A 375 -48.58 -19.24 26.69
N TYR A 376 -47.56 -19.76 26.01
CA TYR A 376 -47.56 -19.85 24.54
C TYR A 376 -48.70 -20.74 24.04
N ILE A 377 -48.88 -21.93 24.63
CA ILE A 377 -49.95 -22.86 24.27
C ILE A 377 -51.32 -22.25 24.58
N ALA A 378 -51.50 -21.60 25.73
CA ALA A 378 -52.76 -20.95 26.09
C ALA A 378 -53.13 -19.82 25.11
N LYS A 379 -52.13 -19.07 24.63
CA LYS A 379 -52.32 -18.03 23.61
C LYS A 379 -52.74 -18.64 22.27
N VAL A 380 -52.11 -19.74 21.86
CA VAL A 380 -52.47 -20.47 20.63
C VAL A 380 -53.90 -21.04 20.72
N GLU A 381 -54.29 -21.63 21.85
CA GLU A 381 -55.66 -22.13 22.08
C GLU A 381 -56.70 -21.00 21.99
N SER A 382 -56.33 -19.79 22.43
CA SER A 382 -57.18 -18.60 22.32
C SER A 382 -57.28 -18.07 20.88
N ASP A 383 -56.17 -18.09 20.13
CA ASP A 383 -56.09 -17.54 18.77
C ASP A 383 -56.74 -18.48 17.72
N GLU A 384 -56.62 -19.80 17.89
CA GLU A 384 -57.20 -20.82 16.97
C GLU A 384 -58.62 -21.26 17.38
N GLY A 385 -59.07 -20.96 18.61
CA GLY A 385 -60.41 -21.30 19.09
C GLY A 385 -60.66 -22.79 19.36
N GLU A 386 -59.61 -23.62 19.36
CA GLU A 386 -59.64 -25.05 19.68
C GLU A 386 -58.86 -25.37 20.96
N LYS A 387 -59.34 -26.33 21.75
CA LYS A 387 -58.62 -26.84 22.95
C LYS A 387 -57.91 -28.14 22.61
N PHE A 388 -56.62 -28.21 22.88
CA PHE A 388 -55.82 -29.42 22.65
C PHE A 388 -56.10 -30.47 23.72
N THR A 389 -56.13 -31.74 23.33
CA THR A 389 -56.17 -32.87 24.26
C THR A 389 -54.86 -32.97 25.08
N HIS A 390 -54.87 -33.69 26.20
CA HIS A 390 -53.68 -33.84 27.04
C HIS A 390 -52.49 -34.48 26.29
N ALA A 391 -52.77 -35.44 25.39
CA ALA A 391 -51.76 -36.06 24.54
C ALA A 391 -51.19 -35.06 23.52
N GLU A 392 -52.04 -34.25 22.89
CA GLU A 392 -51.62 -33.20 21.94
C GLU A 392 -50.81 -32.09 22.62
N LYS A 393 -51.19 -31.66 23.83
CA LYS A 393 -50.40 -30.71 24.62
C LYS A 393 -49.00 -31.24 24.92
N THR A 394 -48.90 -32.50 25.33
CA THR A 394 -47.60 -33.14 25.60
C THR A 394 -46.74 -33.20 24.34
N GLN A 395 -47.34 -33.55 23.20
CA GLN A 395 -46.64 -33.55 21.91
C GLN A 395 -46.19 -32.14 21.51
N LEU A 396 -47.04 -31.12 21.71
CA LEU A 396 -46.71 -29.72 21.40
C LEU A 396 -45.56 -29.20 22.27
N VAL A 397 -45.58 -29.49 23.57
CA VAL A 397 -44.49 -29.13 24.50
C VAL A 397 -43.16 -29.71 24.04
N ASN A 398 -43.12 -30.97 23.59
CA ASN A 398 -41.92 -31.59 23.05
C ASN A 398 -41.45 -30.88 21.77
N LEU A 399 -42.36 -30.63 20.81
CA LEU A 399 -42.04 -29.95 19.56
C LEU A 399 -41.52 -28.52 19.76
N LEU A 400 -42.12 -27.77 20.68
CA LEU A 400 -41.69 -26.41 21.01
C LEU A 400 -40.36 -26.41 21.78
N THR A 401 -40.11 -27.42 22.61
CA THR A 401 -38.82 -27.61 23.29
C THR A 401 -37.70 -27.90 22.29
N GLU A 402 -37.95 -28.78 21.32
CA GLU A 402 -37.03 -29.03 20.20
C GLU A 402 -36.81 -27.78 19.35
N ARG A 403 -37.88 -27.02 19.04
CA ARG A 403 -37.77 -25.74 18.33
C ARG A 403 -36.90 -24.75 19.08
N ARG A 404 -37.08 -24.62 20.40
CA ARG A 404 -36.27 -23.74 21.24
C ARG A 404 -34.80 -24.14 21.22
N LYS A 405 -34.51 -25.45 21.24
CA LYS A 405 -33.15 -25.98 21.10
C LYS A 405 -32.55 -25.64 19.73
N MET A 406 -33.25 -25.95 18.64
CA MET A 406 -32.81 -25.61 17.27
C MET A 406 -32.59 -24.11 17.09
N ALA A 407 -33.47 -23.27 17.62
CA ALA A 407 -33.29 -21.82 17.59
C ALA A 407 -32.05 -21.39 18.40
N SER A 408 -31.76 -22.04 19.53
CA SER A 408 -30.54 -21.78 20.31
C SER A 408 -29.27 -22.16 19.55
N ASP A 409 -29.28 -23.31 18.87
CA ASP A 409 -28.15 -23.77 18.07
C ASP A 409 -27.95 -22.91 16.81
N LEU A 410 -29.05 -22.45 16.20
CA LEU A 410 -29.04 -21.46 15.12
C LEU A 410 -28.43 -20.13 15.57
N ILE A 411 -28.82 -19.61 16.73
CA ILE A 411 -28.22 -18.39 17.30
C ILE A 411 -26.72 -18.57 17.52
N LYS A 412 -26.26 -19.73 18.02
CA LYS A 412 -24.83 -20.01 18.15
C LYS A 412 -24.13 -20.00 16.79
N SER A 413 -24.69 -20.65 15.78
CA SER A 413 -24.14 -20.65 14.41
C SER A 413 -24.07 -19.24 13.83
N LEU A 414 -25.14 -18.44 13.94
CA LEU A 414 -25.17 -17.07 13.43
C LEU A 414 -24.18 -16.15 14.16
N ASN A 415 -24.02 -16.30 15.48
CA ASN A 415 -22.98 -15.57 16.23
C ASN A 415 -21.58 -15.96 15.77
N ASN A 416 -21.33 -17.24 15.47
CA ASN A 416 -20.07 -17.68 14.91
C ASN A 416 -19.81 -17.04 13.53
N GLN A 417 -20.81 -17.05 12.63
CA GLN A 417 -20.72 -16.36 11.35
C GLN A 417 -20.46 -14.85 11.50
N LEU A 418 -21.10 -14.19 12.47
CA LEU A 418 -20.88 -12.77 12.75
C LEU A 418 -19.43 -12.51 13.15
N ASN A 419 -18.87 -13.32 14.04
CA ASN A 419 -17.47 -13.21 14.46
C ASN A 419 -16.51 -13.46 13.29
N LEU A 420 -16.75 -14.48 12.46
CA LEU A 420 -15.95 -14.76 11.26
C LEU A 420 -16.03 -13.61 10.25
N ALA A 421 -17.21 -13.06 10.01
CA ALA A 421 -17.38 -11.94 9.08
C ALA A 421 -16.66 -10.66 9.58
N ILE A 422 -16.70 -10.38 10.89
CA ILE A 422 -15.94 -9.27 11.50
C ILE A 422 -14.44 -9.52 11.38
N SER A 423 -13.97 -10.74 11.67
CA SER A 423 -12.57 -11.15 11.52
C SER A 423 -12.08 -10.96 10.08
N LEU A 424 -12.89 -11.40 9.11
CA LEU A 424 -12.63 -11.22 7.69
C LEU A 424 -12.54 -9.75 7.29
N GLU A 425 -13.47 -8.91 7.75
CA GLU A 425 -13.45 -7.46 7.46
C GLU A 425 -12.17 -6.80 8.00
N LEU A 426 -11.79 -7.12 9.24
CA LEU A 426 -10.56 -6.61 9.85
C LEU A 426 -9.31 -7.10 9.11
N THR A 427 -9.24 -8.40 8.80
CA THR A 427 -8.11 -9.00 8.07
C THR A 427 -7.98 -8.36 6.69
N GLN A 428 -9.09 -8.11 6.01
CA GLN A 428 -9.10 -7.43 4.71
C GLN A 428 -8.61 -5.98 4.81
N GLN A 429 -9.01 -5.23 5.85
CA GLN A 429 -8.49 -3.88 6.09
C GLN A 429 -6.97 -3.90 6.32
N GLN A 430 -6.47 -4.84 7.13
CA GLN A 430 -5.05 -5.00 7.39
C GLN A 430 -4.26 -5.38 6.13
N ILE A 431 -4.78 -6.32 5.33
CA ILE A 431 -4.21 -6.68 4.03
C ILE A 431 -4.09 -5.45 3.12
N THR A 432 -5.15 -4.64 3.06
CA THR A 432 -5.16 -3.42 2.22
C THR A 432 -4.08 -2.44 2.70
N GLN A 433 -4.00 -2.21 4.02
CA GLN A 433 -2.99 -1.33 4.61
C GLN A 433 -1.55 -1.80 4.34
N ILE A 434 -1.25 -3.09 4.55
CA ILE A 434 0.08 -3.64 4.28
C ILE A 434 0.39 -3.57 2.79
N SER A 435 -0.58 -3.90 1.92
CA SER A 435 -0.41 -3.81 0.47
C SER A 435 -0.08 -2.39 0.02
N ASP A 436 -0.82 -1.39 0.51
CA ASP A 436 -0.58 0.02 0.20
C ASP A 436 0.78 0.51 0.72
N GLN A 437 1.18 0.08 1.92
CA GLN A 437 2.49 0.37 2.49
C GLN A 437 3.62 -0.24 1.67
N ILE A 438 3.50 -1.51 1.30
CA ILE A 438 4.45 -2.20 0.42
C ILE A 438 4.51 -1.43 -0.91
N GLN A 439 3.38 -1.16 -1.55
CA GLN A 439 3.35 -0.48 -2.85
C GLN A 439 4.01 0.91 -2.77
N SER A 440 3.68 1.70 -1.76
CA SER A 440 4.27 3.02 -1.53
C SER A 440 5.79 2.94 -1.31
N LYS A 441 6.27 2.02 -0.46
CA LYS A 441 7.71 1.81 -0.23
C LYS A 441 8.43 1.37 -1.52
N LEU A 442 7.84 0.43 -2.26
CA LEU A 442 8.38 -0.03 -3.53
C LEU A 442 8.44 1.10 -4.56
N GLU A 443 7.42 1.95 -4.65
CA GLU A 443 7.38 3.09 -5.56
C GLU A 443 8.41 4.18 -5.20
N GLN A 444 8.48 4.57 -3.92
CA GLN A 444 9.44 5.58 -3.44
C GLN A 444 10.89 5.16 -3.69
N GLN A 445 11.19 3.88 -3.48
CA GLN A 445 12.55 3.38 -3.61
C GLN A 445 12.91 2.96 -5.03
N SER A 446 11.94 2.47 -5.82
CA SER A 446 12.16 2.20 -7.24
C SER A 446 12.56 3.47 -8.00
N PHE A 447 12.14 4.66 -7.55
CA PHE A 447 12.44 5.91 -8.23
C PHE A 447 13.93 6.31 -8.19
N TRP A 448 14.67 5.97 -7.13
CA TRP A 448 16.08 6.38 -6.96
C TRP A 448 17.09 5.23 -6.99
N VAL A 449 16.66 4.02 -7.38
CA VAL A 449 17.56 2.87 -7.55
C VAL A 449 17.92 2.70 -9.03
N ARG A 450 19.18 2.40 -9.29
CA ARG A 450 19.63 2.06 -10.66
C ARG A 450 18.90 0.81 -11.11
N SER A 451 18.06 0.95 -12.13
CA SER A 451 17.25 -0.12 -12.70
C SER A 451 18.06 -0.95 -13.70
N ASN A 452 19.05 -0.33 -14.35
CA ASN A 452 19.88 -0.97 -15.36
C ASN A 452 21.37 -0.63 -15.15
N ASN A 453 22.24 -1.40 -15.81
CA ASN A 453 23.67 -1.12 -15.83
C ASN A 453 23.93 0.27 -16.46
N PRO A 454 24.89 1.05 -15.93
CA PRO A 454 25.28 2.31 -16.56
C PRO A 454 25.82 2.04 -17.96
N ILE A 455 25.60 2.98 -18.88
CA ILE A 455 26.10 2.90 -20.26
C ILE A 455 27.61 3.11 -20.23
N ASN A 456 28.36 2.02 -20.11
CA ASN A 456 29.82 1.96 -20.16
C ASN A 456 30.28 1.21 -21.43
N LEU A 457 31.59 1.03 -21.62
CA LEU A 457 32.11 0.26 -22.77
C LEU A 457 31.61 -1.19 -22.79
N ASP A 458 31.38 -1.81 -21.62
CA ASP A 458 30.88 -3.18 -21.53
C ASP A 458 29.44 -3.28 -22.03
N TRP A 459 28.60 -2.28 -21.75
CA TRP A 459 27.24 -2.18 -22.30
C TRP A 459 27.22 -2.18 -23.83
N PHE A 460 28.14 -1.44 -24.48
CA PHE A 460 28.25 -1.46 -25.94
C PHE A 460 28.73 -2.82 -26.48
N ALA A 461 29.55 -3.54 -25.72
CA ALA A 461 29.99 -4.88 -26.08
C ALA A 461 28.86 -5.93 -25.95
N GLU A 462 27.97 -5.76 -24.97
CA GLU A 462 26.82 -6.65 -24.73
C GLU A 462 25.59 -6.32 -25.59
N LEU A 463 25.48 -5.09 -26.10
CA LEU A 463 24.33 -4.60 -26.86
C LEU A 463 23.92 -5.48 -28.04
N PRO A 464 24.83 -5.96 -28.93
CA PRO A 464 24.41 -6.77 -30.08
C PRO A 464 23.75 -8.09 -29.64
N ARG A 465 24.25 -8.70 -28.57
CA ARG A 465 23.72 -9.96 -28.02
C ARG A 465 22.36 -9.72 -27.34
N ALA A 466 22.26 -8.69 -26.50
CA ALA A 466 21.03 -8.36 -25.79
C ALA A 466 19.92 -7.92 -26.77
N PHE A 467 20.27 -7.13 -27.79
CA PHE A 467 19.35 -6.72 -28.85
C PHE A 467 18.81 -7.92 -29.63
N MET A 468 19.67 -8.84 -30.07
CA MET A 468 19.23 -10.05 -30.78
C MET A 468 18.34 -10.93 -29.90
N ALA A 469 18.69 -11.11 -28.63
CA ALA A 469 17.87 -11.89 -27.69
C ALA A 469 16.47 -11.29 -27.49
N GLN A 470 16.37 -9.96 -27.42
CA GLN A 470 15.08 -9.26 -27.27
C GLN A 470 14.25 -9.33 -28.56
N VAL A 471 14.88 -9.18 -29.74
CA VAL A 471 14.23 -9.36 -31.04
C VAL A 471 13.71 -10.81 -31.18
N ASP A 472 14.50 -11.81 -30.82
CA ASP A 472 14.07 -13.21 -30.82
C ASP A 472 12.89 -13.46 -29.85
N GLY A 473 12.87 -12.81 -28.69
CA GLY A 473 11.76 -12.85 -27.75
C GLY A 473 10.47 -12.26 -28.33
N ILE A 474 10.55 -11.12 -29.00
CA ILE A 474 9.41 -10.47 -29.68
C ILE A 474 8.93 -11.35 -30.85
N LEU A 475 9.85 -11.88 -31.66
CA LEU A 475 9.53 -12.78 -32.78
C LEU A 475 8.83 -14.06 -32.30
N LYS A 476 9.19 -14.59 -31.13
CA LYS A 476 8.50 -15.75 -30.53
C LYS A 476 7.07 -15.44 -30.11
N LYS A 477 6.72 -14.18 -29.82
CA LYS A 477 5.35 -13.75 -29.51
C LYS A 477 4.52 -13.45 -30.77
N ILE A 478 5.18 -13.22 -31.91
CA ILE A 478 4.53 -13.12 -33.22
C ILE A 478 4.15 -14.54 -33.68
N GLY A 479 2.89 -14.70 -34.06
CA GLY A 479 2.34 -15.98 -34.48
C GLY A 479 0.82 -15.96 -34.50
N LEU A 480 0.23 -16.96 -35.14
CA LEU A 480 -1.22 -17.11 -35.14
C LEU A 480 -1.73 -17.43 -33.72
N PRO A 481 -2.83 -16.82 -33.28
CA PRO A 481 -3.40 -17.09 -31.96
C PRO A 481 -3.80 -18.56 -31.83
N THR A 482 -3.61 -19.14 -30.64
CA THR A 482 -4.00 -20.52 -30.34
C THR A 482 -5.49 -20.65 -30.01
N ASN A 483 -6.19 -19.53 -29.76
CA ASN A 483 -7.61 -19.50 -29.39
C ASN A 483 -8.38 -18.44 -30.19
N TYR A 484 -9.48 -18.85 -30.84
CA TYR A 484 -10.33 -18.00 -31.66
C TYR A 484 -11.69 -17.66 -31.03
N SER A 485 -11.95 -18.05 -29.78
CA SER A 485 -13.26 -17.84 -29.12
C SER A 485 -13.70 -16.38 -29.05
N ASN A 486 -12.75 -15.44 -29.00
CA ASN A 486 -13.04 -14.00 -28.91
C ASN A 486 -13.21 -13.32 -30.30
N LEU A 487 -12.98 -14.05 -31.39
CA LEU A 487 -13.03 -13.51 -32.75
C LEU A 487 -14.41 -12.91 -33.13
N PRO A 488 -15.57 -13.54 -32.82
CA PRO A 488 -16.87 -12.97 -33.17
C PRO A 488 -17.15 -11.64 -32.45
N TYR A 489 -16.76 -11.53 -31.17
CA TYR A 489 -16.93 -10.31 -30.38
C TYR A 489 -16.03 -9.18 -30.91
N LEU A 490 -14.78 -9.51 -31.26
CA LEU A 490 -13.86 -8.55 -31.88
C LEU A 490 -14.38 -8.05 -33.23
N LEU A 491 -14.88 -8.94 -34.09
CA LEU A 491 -15.48 -8.57 -35.38
C LEU A 491 -16.66 -7.62 -35.18
N MET A 492 -17.55 -7.91 -34.24
CA MET A 492 -18.69 -7.04 -33.93
C MET A 492 -18.23 -5.66 -33.43
N TYR A 493 -17.22 -5.63 -32.56
CA TYR A 493 -16.63 -4.40 -32.05
C TYR A 493 -15.97 -3.56 -33.16
N CYS A 494 -15.07 -4.17 -33.96
CA CYS A 494 -14.40 -3.51 -35.08
C CYS A 494 -15.39 -3.02 -36.14
N LEU A 495 -16.46 -3.79 -36.41
CA LEU A 495 -17.54 -3.39 -37.30
C LEU A 495 -18.27 -2.16 -36.75
N GLY A 496 -18.57 -2.14 -35.45
CA GLY A 496 -19.15 -0.97 -34.78
C GLY A 496 -18.28 0.29 -34.94
N LEU A 497 -16.97 0.18 -34.68
CA LEU A 497 -16.02 1.27 -34.88
C LEU A 497 -15.96 1.73 -36.34
N PHE A 498 -16.00 0.79 -37.29
CA PHE A 498 -15.94 1.08 -38.72
C PHE A 498 -17.21 1.83 -39.18
N ILE A 499 -18.39 1.39 -38.73
CA ILE A 499 -19.68 2.03 -39.02
C ILE A 499 -19.71 3.44 -38.45
N ILE A 500 -19.34 3.62 -37.18
CA ILE A 500 -19.32 4.94 -36.54
C ILE A 500 -18.31 5.86 -37.24
N GLY A 501 -17.08 5.39 -37.45
CA GLY A 501 -16.05 6.15 -38.16
C GLY A 501 -16.48 6.52 -39.58
N GLY A 502 -17.14 5.61 -40.29
CA GLY A 502 -17.67 5.82 -41.64
C GLY A 502 -18.85 6.79 -41.69
N ALA A 503 -19.75 6.75 -40.71
CA ALA A 503 -20.84 7.71 -40.57
C ALA A 503 -20.29 9.13 -40.40
N ILE A 504 -19.31 9.32 -39.51
CA ILE A 504 -18.63 10.60 -39.31
C ILE A 504 -17.96 11.07 -40.61
N PHE A 505 -17.26 10.17 -41.31
CA PHE A 505 -16.62 10.48 -42.58
C PHE A 505 -17.62 10.95 -43.65
N LYS A 506 -18.80 10.32 -43.73
CA LYS A 506 -19.87 10.72 -44.65
C LYS A 506 -20.42 12.13 -44.37
N PHE A 507 -20.49 12.53 -43.09
CA PHE A 507 -20.93 13.87 -42.69
C PHE A 507 -19.82 14.93 -42.69
N LYS A 508 -18.58 14.56 -43.05
CA LYS A 508 -17.40 15.43 -43.06
C LYS A 508 -17.62 16.75 -43.79
N ASP A 509 -18.25 16.73 -44.95
CA ASP A 509 -18.43 17.96 -45.75
C ASP A 509 -19.47 18.89 -45.13
N ARG A 510 -20.54 18.35 -44.52
CA ARG A 510 -21.50 19.15 -43.74
C ARG A 510 -20.86 19.76 -42.50
N ILE A 511 -20.01 19.00 -41.80
CA ILE A 511 -19.26 19.49 -40.63
C ILE A 511 -18.33 20.63 -41.05
N LYS A 512 -17.59 20.47 -42.16
CA LYS A 512 -16.73 21.53 -42.71
C LYS A 512 -17.51 22.77 -43.15
N GLN A 513 -18.66 22.61 -43.79
CA GLN A 513 -19.53 23.72 -44.17
C GLN A 513 -20.01 24.49 -42.94
N ARG A 514 -20.42 23.77 -41.89
CA ARG A 514 -20.83 24.39 -40.61
C ARG A 514 -19.67 25.10 -39.92
N LEU A 515 -18.47 24.51 -39.94
CA LEU A 515 -17.25 25.14 -39.43
C LEU A 515 -16.89 26.41 -40.23
N SER A 516 -17.05 26.38 -41.56
CA SER A 516 -16.84 27.56 -42.41
C SER A 516 -17.85 28.68 -42.15
N LYS A 517 -19.09 28.33 -41.82
CA LYS A 517 -20.13 29.30 -41.43
C LYS A 517 -19.78 29.96 -40.10
N ILE A 518 -19.45 29.16 -39.08
CA ILE A 518 -19.01 29.64 -37.75
C ILE A 518 -17.78 30.56 -37.90
N ASN A 519 -16.78 30.14 -38.70
CA ASN A 519 -15.58 30.94 -38.95
C ASN A 519 -15.86 32.27 -39.69
N GLY A 520 -16.97 32.37 -40.43
CA GLY A 520 -17.37 33.57 -41.17
C GLY A 520 -18.25 34.55 -40.37
N GLU A 521 -18.82 34.09 -39.25
CA GLU A 521 -19.68 34.88 -38.35
C GLU A 521 -18.88 35.62 -37.25
N ILE A 522 -17.62 35.24 -37.05
CA ILE A 522 -16.70 35.84 -36.08
C ILE A 522 -16.19 37.21 -36.58
N ASN A 523 -16.01 38.15 -35.66
CA ASN A 523 -15.71 39.58 -35.93
C ASN A 523 -16.84 40.36 -36.63
N ARG A 524 -18.09 39.87 -36.56
CA ARG A 524 -19.30 40.61 -36.99
C ARG A 524 -20.19 40.94 -35.79
N LEU A 525 -20.39 42.24 -35.54
CA LEU A 525 -21.10 42.80 -34.37
C LEU A 525 -22.50 42.23 -34.07
N LYS A 526 -23.19 41.61 -35.04
CA LYS A 526 -24.57 41.08 -34.87
C LYS A 526 -24.67 39.56 -34.64
N TYR A 527 -23.62 38.79 -34.94
CA TYR A 527 -23.69 37.32 -34.96
C TYR A 527 -22.59 36.65 -34.13
N ASP A 528 -21.75 37.44 -33.46
CA ASP A 528 -20.68 36.94 -32.62
C ASP A 528 -21.25 36.41 -31.28
N ASN A 529 -21.01 35.14 -30.99
CA ASN A 529 -21.43 34.47 -29.76
C ASN A 529 -20.24 33.68 -29.20
N GLN A 530 -19.99 33.77 -27.89
CA GLN A 530 -18.90 33.07 -27.20
C GLN A 530 -18.97 31.54 -27.35
N TRP A 531 -20.14 30.98 -27.67
CA TRP A 531 -20.34 29.55 -27.97
C TRP A 531 -19.78 29.07 -29.31
N ASN A 532 -19.45 29.98 -30.22
CA ASN A 532 -18.91 29.66 -31.54
C ASN A 532 -17.55 28.96 -31.45
N THR A 533 -16.68 29.38 -30.52
CA THR A 533 -15.34 28.79 -30.33
C THR A 533 -15.40 27.38 -29.71
N PRO A 534 -16.13 27.13 -28.59
CA PRO A 534 -16.34 25.77 -28.08
C PRO A 534 -17.00 24.82 -29.10
N GLN A 535 -17.99 25.30 -29.86
CA GLN A 535 -18.65 24.49 -30.87
C GLN A 535 -17.70 24.11 -32.03
N ALA A 536 -16.86 25.05 -32.48
CA ALA A 536 -15.86 24.79 -33.50
C ALA A 536 -14.82 23.76 -33.03
N LEU A 537 -14.40 23.82 -31.76
CA LEU A 537 -13.50 22.83 -31.15
C LEU A 537 -14.14 21.44 -31.13
N LEU A 538 -15.39 21.32 -30.65
CA LEU A 538 -16.11 20.03 -30.63
C LEU A 538 -16.29 19.44 -32.03
N LEU A 539 -16.68 20.25 -33.02
CA LEU A 539 -16.82 19.79 -34.41
C LEU A 539 -15.48 19.34 -35.00
N THR A 540 -14.38 20.00 -34.65
CA THR A 540 -13.03 19.62 -35.09
C THR A 540 -12.54 18.33 -34.41
N ALA A 541 -12.87 18.14 -33.14
CA ALA A 541 -12.58 16.90 -32.41
C ALA A 541 -13.35 15.71 -33.01
N PHE A 542 -14.63 15.90 -33.33
CA PHE A 542 -15.46 14.89 -33.98
C PHE A 542 -14.95 14.56 -35.39
N LEU A 543 -14.52 15.56 -36.17
CA LEU A 543 -13.97 15.37 -37.51
C LEU A 543 -12.71 14.50 -37.52
N THR A 544 -11.85 14.66 -36.51
CA THR A 544 -10.58 13.93 -36.38
C THR A 544 -10.75 12.54 -35.79
N LEU A 545 -11.84 12.31 -35.03
CA LEU A 545 -12.17 11.02 -34.44
C LEU A 545 -12.35 9.90 -35.48
N SER A 546 -12.95 10.20 -36.62
CA SER A 546 -13.20 9.22 -37.71
C SER A 546 -11.94 8.44 -38.10
N GLY A 547 -10.82 9.14 -38.32
CA GLY A 547 -9.55 8.51 -38.69
C GLY A 547 -8.97 7.64 -37.57
N THR A 548 -9.16 8.07 -36.31
CA THR A 548 -8.74 7.29 -35.13
C THR A 548 -9.51 5.99 -35.01
N LEU A 549 -10.84 6.01 -35.22
CA LEU A 549 -11.68 4.82 -35.10
C LEU A 549 -11.32 3.77 -36.16
N TRP A 550 -11.01 4.20 -37.38
CA TRP A 550 -10.56 3.29 -38.44
C TRP A 550 -9.17 2.72 -38.14
N PHE A 551 -8.24 3.55 -37.67
CA PHE A 551 -6.92 3.09 -37.21
C PHE A 551 -7.05 2.04 -36.11
N LEU A 552 -7.86 2.31 -35.08
CA LEU A 552 -8.07 1.40 -33.95
C LEU A 552 -8.66 0.05 -34.42
N ALA A 553 -9.69 0.10 -35.27
CA ALA A 553 -10.34 -1.11 -35.79
C ALA A 553 -9.36 -1.99 -36.59
N ILE A 554 -8.57 -1.38 -37.49
CA ILE A 554 -7.58 -2.10 -38.30
C ILE A 554 -6.43 -2.62 -37.42
N CYS A 555 -5.93 -1.79 -36.51
CA CYS A 555 -4.80 -2.12 -35.63
C CYS A 555 -5.15 -3.30 -34.73
N GLN A 556 -6.31 -3.29 -34.07
CA GLN A 556 -6.75 -4.41 -33.22
C GLN A 556 -6.98 -5.70 -34.02
N MET A 557 -7.50 -5.60 -35.25
CA MET A 557 -7.67 -6.76 -36.12
C MET A 557 -6.31 -7.37 -36.49
N LEU A 558 -5.32 -6.54 -36.83
CA LEU A 558 -3.95 -7.00 -37.07
C LEU A 558 -3.34 -7.63 -35.81
N GLY A 559 -3.51 -7.00 -34.65
CA GLY A 559 -3.03 -7.54 -33.38
C GLY A 559 -3.57 -8.93 -33.07
N PHE A 560 -4.86 -9.15 -33.30
CA PHE A 560 -5.49 -10.45 -33.08
C PHE A 560 -4.95 -11.55 -33.99
N PHE A 561 -4.70 -11.26 -35.26
CA PHE A 561 -4.22 -12.26 -36.21
C PHE A 561 -2.72 -12.55 -36.13
N PHE A 562 -1.91 -11.57 -35.69
CA PHE A 562 -0.45 -11.68 -35.75
C PHE A 562 0.24 -11.85 -34.39
N MET A 563 -0.48 -11.76 -33.26
CA MET A 563 0.08 -11.97 -31.91
C MET A 563 -0.48 -13.22 -31.24
N LYS A 564 0.39 -13.99 -30.57
CA LYS A 564 -0.03 -15.19 -29.80
C LYS A 564 -0.93 -14.87 -28.60
N ASN A 565 -0.70 -13.73 -27.94
CA ASN A 565 -1.50 -13.20 -26.84
C ASN A 565 -2.10 -11.83 -27.21
N PRO A 566 -3.33 -11.77 -27.73
CA PRO A 566 -3.93 -10.53 -28.22
C PRO A 566 -4.24 -9.47 -27.15
N THR A 567 -4.38 -9.86 -25.88
CA THR A 567 -4.83 -8.98 -24.79
C THR A 567 -3.83 -7.87 -24.47
N GLU A 568 -2.54 -8.18 -24.35
CA GLU A 568 -1.47 -7.19 -24.13
C GLU A 568 -1.42 -6.14 -25.25
N PHE A 569 -1.73 -6.55 -26.48
CA PHE A 569 -1.73 -5.66 -27.65
C PHE A 569 -2.94 -4.72 -27.68
N TRP A 570 -4.07 -5.10 -27.07
CA TRP A 570 -5.28 -4.28 -27.07
C TRP A 570 -5.14 -2.99 -26.27
N ASP A 571 -4.56 -3.08 -25.07
CA ASP A 571 -4.33 -1.91 -24.21
C ASP A 571 -3.43 -0.90 -24.90
N TRP A 572 -2.33 -1.38 -25.50
CA TRP A 572 -1.45 -0.54 -26.30
C TRP A 572 -2.17 0.11 -27.49
N SER A 573 -2.92 -0.68 -28.26
CA SER A 573 -3.64 -0.17 -29.44
C SER A 573 -4.63 0.92 -29.06
N PHE A 574 -5.28 0.81 -27.89
CA PHE A 574 -6.20 1.82 -27.39
C PHE A 574 -5.49 3.11 -26.98
N SER A 575 -4.39 3.01 -26.21
CA SER A 575 -3.56 4.17 -25.87
C SER A 575 -3.06 4.87 -27.13
N MET A 576 -2.55 4.12 -28.12
CA MET A 576 -2.03 4.66 -29.37
C MET A 576 -3.10 5.40 -30.18
N ALA A 577 -4.33 4.87 -30.23
CA ALA A 577 -5.45 5.55 -30.86
C ALA A 577 -5.81 6.87 -30.14
N GLY A 578 -5.77 6.89 -28.80
CA GLY A 578 -5.96 8.10 -28.01
C GLY A 578 -4.93 9.20 -28.36
N TYR A 579 -3.64 8.86 -28.40
CA TYR A 579 -2.60 9.81 -28.79
C TYR A 579 -2.73 10.26 -30.25
N TRP A 580 -3.06 9.34 -31.15
CA TRP A 580 -3.32 9.66 -32.55
C TRP A 580 -4.45 10.69 -32.68
N TRP A 581 -5.55 10.52 -31.94
CA TRP A 581 -6.65 11.48 -31.92
C TRP A 581 -6.22 12.84 -31.37
N PHE A 582 -5.52 12.84 -30.23
CA PHE A 582 -5.02 14.06 -29.61
C PHE A 582 -4.15 14.87 -30.59
N PHE A 583 -3.14 14.25 -31.21
CA PHE A 583 -2.25 14.97 -32.11
C PHE A 583 -2.92 15.38 -33.42
N THR A 584 -3.78 14.54 -34.00
CA THR A 584 -4.50 14.91 -35.22
C THR A 584 -5.50 16.05 -34.97
N PHE A 585 -6.13 16.09 -33.79
CA PHE A 585 -6.92 17.22 -33.33
C PHE A 585 -6.08 18.49 -33.25
N TRP A 586 -4.97 18.49 -32.50
CA TRP A 586 -4.07 19.64 -32.38
C TRP A 586 -3.53 20.11 -33.73
N LEU A 587 -3.10 19.19 -34.60
CA LEU A 587 -2.66 19.51 -35.96
C LEU A 587 -3.77 20.13 -36.81
N SER A 588 -5.03 19.77 -36.56
CA SER A 588 -6.19 20.34 -37.25
C SER A 588 -6.51 21.75 -36.76
N LEU A 589 -6.28 22.06 -35.48
CA LEU A 589 -6.47 23.41 -34.93
C LEU A 589 -5.53 24.44 -35.57
N PHE A 590 -4.28 24.04 -35.85
CA PHE A 590 -3.24 24.89 -36.46
C PHE A 590 -3.23 24.86 -38.00
N ARG A 591 -4.27 24.33 -38.66
CA ARG A 591 -4.35 24.36 -40.14
C ARG A 591 -4.43 25.81 -40.67
N PRO A 592 -4.04 26.05 -41.93
CA PRO A 592 -4.37 27.30 -42.62
C PRO A 592 -5.89 27.52 -42.60
N ASN A 593 -6.36 28.67 -42.12
CA ASN A 593 -7.77 28.96 -41.81
C ASN A 593 -8.41 28.12 -40.69
N GLY A 594 -7.60 27.50 -39.82
CA GLY A 594 -8.06 26.80 -38.62
C GLY A 594 -8.49 27.75 -37.50
N ILE A 595 -8.94 27.15 -36.40
CA ILE A 595 -9.52 27.88 -35.25
C ILE A 595 -8.50 28.86 -34.64
N PHE A 596 -7.22 28.48 -34.54
CA PHE A 596 -6.19 29.40 -34.01
C PHE A 596 -5.99 30.66 -34.85
N VAL A 597 -6.06 30.55 -36.18
CA VAL A 597 -5.89 31.70 -37.07
C VAL A 597 -7.12 32.61 -37.05
N ARG A 598 -8.33 32.04 -36.99
CA ARG A 598 -9.60 32.79 -37.13
C ARG A 598 -10.20 33.28 -35.81
N HIS A 599 -10.06 32.51 -34.73
CA HIS A 599 -10.66 32.85 -33.42
C HIS A 599 -9.65 33.43 -32.44
N PHE A 600 -8.36 33.08 -32.57
CA PHE A 600 -7.29 33.52 -31.67
C PHE A 600 -6.27 34.45 -32.34
N GLU A 601 -6.59 34.91 -33.56
CA GLU A 601 -5.80 35.86 -34.35
C GLU A 601 -4.32 35.48 -34.54
N PHE A 602 -4.01 34.17 -34.61
CA PHE A 602 -2.67 33.74 -34.95
C PHE A 602 -2.34 34.08 -36.41
N SER A 603 -1.09 34.49 -36.67
CA SER A 603 -0.62 34.63 -38.06
C SER A 603 -0.61 33.26 -38.76
N GLN A 604 -0.95 33.24 -40.06
CA GLN A 604 -0.95 32.01 -40.85
C GLN A 604 0.45 31.38 -40.93
N GLN A 605 1.49 32.21 -40.91
CA GLN A 605 2.88 31.74 -40.91
C GLN A 605 3.25 31.07 -39.58
N SER A 606 2.87 31.66 -38.45
CA SER A 606 3.08 31.08 -37.12
C SER A 606 2.33 29.76 -36.95
N ALA A 607 1.07 29.66 -37.43
CA ALA A 607 0.29 28.42 -37.37
C ALA A 607 0.96 27.26 -38.13
N VAL A 608 1.48 27.50 -39.35
CA VAL A 608 2.21 26.48 -40.12
C VAL A 608 3.51 26.06 -39.43
N ARG A 609 4.23 27.01 -38.82
CA ARG A 609 5.44 26.72 -38.05
C ARG A 609 5.14 25.86 -36.81
N PHE A 610 4.12 26.18 -36.04
CA PHE A 610 3.65 25.37 -34.91
C PHE A 610 3.23 23.96 -35.36
N GLN A 611 2.47 23.86 -36.46
CA GLN A 611 2.07 22.57 -37.03
C GLN A 611 3.28 21.72 -37.41
N SER A 612 4.35 22.33 -37.95
CA SER A 612 5.59 21.65 -38.31
C SER A 612 6.36 21.13 -37.08
N VAL A 613 6.26 21.81 -35.93
CA VAL A 613 6.84 21.31 -34.67
C VAL A 613 6.00 20.16 -34.10
N ILE A 614 4.67 20.30 -34.07
CA ILE A 614 3.76 19.26 -33.58
C ILE A 614 3.95 17.95 -34.37
N LYS A 615 4.08 18.01 -35.70
CA LYS A 615 4.36 16.81 -36.52
C LYS A 615 5.62 16.05 -36.09
N ARG A 616 6.63 16.73 -35.55
CA ARG A 616 7.88 16.12 -35.08
C ARG A 616 7.75 15.65 -33.64
N ILE A 617 7.00 16.36 -32.81
CA ILE A 617 6.59 15.87 -31.47
C ILE A 617 5.86 14.54 -31.60
N VAL A 618 4.97 14.39 -32.60
CA VAL A 618 4.30 13.11 -32.89
C VAL A 618 5.33 12.00 -33.07
N VAL A 619 6.39 12.21 -33.86
CA VAL A 619 7.43 11.19 -34.07
C VAL A 619 8.11 10.81 -32.74
N ALA A 620 8.50 11.78 -31.93
CA ALA A 620 9.14 11.52 -30.63
C ALA A 620 8.22 10.77 -29.65
N VAL A 621 6.95 11.17 -29.58
CA VAL A 621 5.96 10.52 -28.71
C VAL A 621 5.63 9.12 -29.19
N VAL A 622 5.49 8.91 -30.50
CA VAL A 622 5.33 7.56 -31.05
C VAL A 622 6.53 6.70 -30.69
N LEU A 623 7.76 7.20 -30.82
CA LEU A 623 8.95 6.45 -30.38
C LEU A 623 8.85 6.09 -28.90
N LEU A 624 8.61 7.07 -28.00
CA LEU A 624 8.53 6.80 -26.55
C LEU A 624 7.41 5.83 -26.16
N LEU A 625 6.24 5.91 -26.81
CA LEU A 625 5.12 5.02 -26.51
C LEU A 625 5.40 3.57 -26.90
N ASN A 626 6.19 3.36 -27.97
CA ASN A 626 6.59 2.01 -28.37
C ASN A 626 7.60 1.39 -27.38
N THR A 627 8.37 2.19 -26.63
CA THR A 627 9.26 1.71 -25.56
C THR A 627 8.50 0.89 -24.51
N SER A 628 7.37 1.41 -24.01
CA SER A 628 6.57 0.77 -22.96
C SER A 628 6.00 -0.60 -23.37
N VAL A 629 5.70 -0.77 -24.66
CA VAL A 629 5.24 -2.05 -25.21
C VAL A 629 6.32 -3.10 -25.14
N PHE A 630 7.54 -2.77 -25.56
CA PHE A 630 8.64 -3.73 -25.57
C PHE A 630 9.11 -4.10 -24.15
N SER A 631 9.04 -3.16 -23.20
CA SER A 631 9.34 -3.38 -21.78
C SER A 631 8.35 -4.33 -21.09
N ASN A 632 7.05 -4.18 -21.34
CA ASN A 632 6.01 -5.01 -20.71
C ASN A 632 5.87 -6.40 -21.35
N VAL A 633 6.38 -6.56 -22.57
CA VAL A 633 6.23 -7.78 -23.38
C VAL A 633 7.38 -8.77 -23.15
N THR A 634 8.46 -8.40 -22.47
CA THR A 634 9.48 -9.37 -22.04
C THR A 634 9.28 -9.74 -20.57
N ASP A 635 9.20 -11.04 -20.27
CA ASP A 635 9.13 -11.63 -18.91
C ASP A 635 10.31 -11.25 -17.98
N TYR A 636 11.21 -10.38 -18.44
CA TYR A 636 12.47 -9.98 -17.80
C TYR A 636 12.45 -8.56 -17.17
N GLY A 637 11.33 -7.83 -17.24
CA GLY A 637 11.21 -6.50 -16.62
C GLY A 637 12.11 -5.42 -17.24
N LEU A 638 12.10 -4.22 -16.66
CA LEU A 638 12.86 -3.05 -17.18
C LEU A 638 14.38 -3.26 -17.21
N ALA A 639 14.91 -4.17 -16.38
CA ALA A 639 16.34 -4.34 -16.15
C ALA A 639 17.12 -4.85 -17.37
N ASN A 640 16.44 -5.49 -18.34
CA ASN A 640 17.04 -6.04 -19.56
C ASN A 640 16.51 -5.41 -20.86
N ASP A 641 15.74 -4.31 -20.77
CA ASP A 641 15.11 -3.68 -21.94
C ASP A 641 16.09 -2.77 -22.70
N VAL A 642 16.99 -3.37 -23.48
CA VAL A 642 18.00 -2.65 -24.27
C VAL A 642 17.37 -1.90 -25.45
N ILE A 643 16.35 -2.49 -26.11
CA ILE A 643 15.62 -1.82 -27.20
C ILE A 643 14.92 -0.57 -26.67
N GLY A 644 14.25 -0.67 -25.53
CA GLY A 644 13.57 0.43 -24.90
C GLY A 644 14.51 1.54 -24.44
N GLN A 645 15.65 1.20 -23.85
CA GLN A 645 16.69 2.17 -23.49
C GLN A 645 17.20 2.95 -24.70
N VAL A 646 17.58 2.25 -25.78
CA VAL A 646 18.07 2.88 -27.01
C VAL A 646 16.99 3.76 -27.61
N ASN A 647 15.75 3.29 -27.67
CA ASN A 647 14.63 4.03 -28.23
C ASN A 647 14.30 5.31 -27.42
N THR A 648 14.35 5.24 -26.08
CA THR A 648 14.19 6.41 -25.21
C THR A 648 15.31 7.43 -25.42
N ILE A 649 16.58 6.98 -25.48
CA ILE A 649 17.72 7.87 -25.75
C ILE A 649 17.57 8.53 -27.12
N VAL A 650 17.24 7.76 -28.17
CA VAL A 650 17.03 8.28 -29.53
C VAL A 650 15.89 9.31 -29.54
N SER A 651 14.78 9.05 -28.85
CA SER A 651 13.66 10.00 -28.79
C SER A 651 14.02 11.28 -28.03
N LEU A 652 14.73 11.17 -26.90
CA LEU A 652 15.20 12.33 -26.14
C LEU A 652 16.23 13.15 -26.94
N LEU A 653 17.16 12.51 -27.66
CA LEU A 653 18.08 13.18 -28.57
C LEU A 653 17.34 13.85 -29.73
N PHE A 654 16.30 13.21 -30.28
CA PHE A 654 15.43 13.80 -31.29
C PHE A 654 14.71 15.05 -30.74
N CYS A 655 14.27 15.02 -29.48
CA CYS A 655 13.72 16.19 -28.79
C CYS A 655 14.74 17.33 -28.70
N ILE A 656 15.97 17.03 -28.28
CA ILE A 656 17.05 18.03 -28.10
C ILE A 656 17.48 18.65 -29.43
N ILE A 657 17.72 17.83 -30.45
CA ILE A 657 18.36 18.25 -31.71
C ILE A 657 17.33 18.85 -32.69
N ILE A 658 16.10 18.33 -32.70
CA ILE A 658 15.12 18.65 -33.76
C ILE A 658 13.94 19.48 -33.22
N ILE A 659 13.36 19.10 -32.08
CA ILE A 659 12.14 19.73 -31.56
C ILE A 659 12.48 21.04 -30.83
N ALA A 660 13.41 21.01 -29.86
CA ALA A 660 13.77 22.15 -29.03
C ALA A 660 14.20 23.40 -29.83
N PRO A 661 15.15 23.33 -30.79
CA PRO A 661 15.57 24.53 -31.54
C PRO A 661 14.46 25.07 -32.43
N ARG A 662 13.63 24.20 -33.01
CA ARG A 662 12.51 24.66 -33.84
C ARG A 662 11.38 25.26 -33.02
N PHE A 663 11.02 24.65 -31.89
CA PHE A 663 10.04 25.22 -30.98
C PHE A 663 10.48 26.60 -30.46
N LYS A 664 11.76 26.75 -30.11
CA LYS A 664 12.35 28.05 -29.75
C LYS A 664 12.21 29.09 -30.85
N ASN A 665 12.49 28.72 -32.11
CA ASN A 665 12.32 29.63 -33.24
C ASN A 665 10.86 30.02 -33.46
N VAL A 666 9.93 29.08 -33.32
CA VAL A 666 8.49 29.35 -33.43
C VAL A 666 8.01 30.29 -32.31
N LEU A 667 8.46 30.05 -31.08
CA LEU A 667 8.04 30.83 -29.92
C LEU A 667 8.58 32.27 -29.97
N ARG A 668 9.82 32.48 -30.44
CA ARG A 668 10.39 33.81 -30.70
C ARG A 668 9.62 34.58 -31.78
N SER A 669 9.31 33.93 -32.90
CA SER A 669 8.52 34.57 -33.96
C SER A 669 7.13 34.98 -33.49
N TYR A 670 6.51 34.21 -32.60
CA TYR A 670 5.21 34.55 -32.00
C TYR A 670 5.29 35.73 -31.02
N GLU A 671 6.37 35.80 -30.23
CA GLU A 671 6.64 36.91 -29.30
C GLU A 671 6.85 38.23 -30.04
N ASP A 672 7.60 38.19 -31.14
CA ASP A 672 7.82 39.34 -32.04
C ASP A 672 6.51 39.83 -32.69
N GLU A 673 5.59 38.92 -33.05
CA GLU A 673 4.30 39.26 -33.66
C GLU A 673 3.31 39.90 -32.67
N LYS A 674 3.28 39.45 -31.40
CA LYS A 674 2.26 39.90 -30.42
C LYS A 674 2.71 41.03 -29.49
N LYS A 675 3.95 41.54 -29.61
CA LYS A 675 4.54 42.57 -28.71
C LYS A 675 4.26 42.29 -27.23
N SER A 676 4.24 41.01 -26.84
CA SER A 676 3.83 40.58 -25.50
C SER A 676 5.02 40.62 -24.54
N HIS A 677 4.83 41.22 -23.37
CA HIS A 677 5.89 41.43 -22.36
C HIS A 677 6.23 40.19 -21.51
N ASN A 678 5.70 39.00 -21.82
CA ASN A 678 5.90 37.79 -21.02
C ASN A 678 7.19 37.01 -21.37
N HIS A 679 8.32 37.73 -21.38
CA HIS A 679 9.65 37.17 -21.65
C HIS A 679 10.07 36.06 -20.67
N ILE A 680 9.53 36.07 -19.44
CA ILE A 680 9.93 35.14 -18.37
C ILE A 680 9.37 33.74 -18.62
N ILE A 681 8.06 33.61 -18.87
CA ILE A 681 7.42 32.30 -19.11
C ILE A 681 8.00 31.65 -20.36
N VAL A 682 8.18 32.44 -21.42
CA VAL A 682 8.78 31.98 -22.67
C VAL A 682 10.21 31.48 -22.46
N LYS A 683 11.03 32.21 -21.69
CA LYS A 683 12.39 31.77 -21.33
C LYS A 683 12.38 30.51 -20.47
N ILE A 684 11.47 30.38 -19.49
CA ILE A 684 11.33 29.18 -18.66
C ILE A 684 10.97 27.96 -19.51
N VAL A 685 9.99 28.07 -20.41
CA VAL A 685 9.61 26.96 -21.31
C VAL A 685 10.75 26.61 -22.26
N GLN A 686 11.48 27.60 -22.79
CA GLN A 686 12.66 27.36 -23.63
C GLN A 686 13.78 26.62 -22.88
N PHE A 687 14.05 27.03 -21.63
CA PHE A 687 15.08 26.43 -20.80
C PHE A 687 14.69 25.01 -20.37
N GLY A 688 13.44 24.81 -19.95
CA GLY A 688 12.89 23.51 -19.58
C GLY A 688 12.93 22.50 -20.73
N LEU A 689 12.47 22.91 -21.92
CA LEU A 689 12.45 22.02 -23.09
C LEU A 689 13.87 21.59 -23.56
N GLN A 690 14.90 22.35 -23.20
CA GLN A 690 16.28 22.05 -23.55
C GLN A 690 17.00 21.24 -22.47
N ILE A 691 16.75 21.52 -21.19
CA ILE A 691 17.48 20.89 -20.07
C ILE A 691 16.83 19.58 -19.61
N ILE A 692 15.50 19.51 -19.57
CA ILE A 692 14.80 18.31 -19.09
C ILE A 692 15.21 17.07 -19.89
N PRO A 693 15.20 17.08 -21.24
CA PRO A 693 15.63 15.91 -22.00
C PRO A 693 17.11 15.56 -21.80
N VAL A 694 17.98 16.55 -21.60
CA VAL A 694 19.41 16.33 -21.32
C VAL A 694 19.59 15.65 -19.97
N GLY A 695 18.90 16.12 -18.93
CA GLY A 695 18.88 15.50 -17.61
C GLY A 695 18.37 14.06 -17.66
N LEU A 696 17.30 13.80 -18.42
CA LEU A 696 16.76 12.45 -18.60
C LEU A 696 17.74 11.53 -19.34
N VAL A 697 18.45 12.00 -20.38
CA VAL A 697 19.50 11.20 -21.05
C VAL A 697 20.64 10.85 -20.09
N ILE A 698 21.06 11.80 -19.25
CA ILE A 698 22.10 11.56 -18.23
C ILE A 698 21.61 10.53 -17.21
N LEU A 699 20.36 10.60 -16.75
CA LEU A 699 19.78 9.62 -15.85
C LEU A 699 19.75 8.22 -16.46
N VAL A 700 19.30 8.07 -17.71
CA VAL A 700 19.35 6.79 -18.44
C VAL A 700 20.79 6.29 -18.54
N ALA A 701 21.74 7.15 -18.90
CA ALA A 701 23.16 6.78 -19.03
C ALA A 701 23.79 6.32 -17.70
N LEU A 702 23.35 6.87 -16.57
CA LEU A 702 23.78 6.48 -15.23
C LEU A 702 23.07 5.22 -14.69
N GLY A 703 22.13 4.64 -15.43
CA GLY A 703 21.39 3.43 -15.06
C GLY A 703 20.02 3.68 -14.40
N TYR A 704 19.55 4.93 -14.36
CA TYR A 704 18.23 5.33 -13.82
C TYR A 704 17.15 5.31 -14.92
N TYR A 705 17.00 4.17 -15.58
CA TYR A 705 16.07 4.02 -16.71
C TYR A 705 14.60 4.14 -16.29
N TYR A 706 14.21 3.50 -15.18
CA TYR A 706 12.87 3.60 -14.59
C TYR A 706 12.50 5.04 -14.20
N THR A 707 13.45 5.82 -13.69
CA THR A 707 13.25 7.23 -13.31
C THR A 707 13.06 8.14 -14.52
N ALA A 708 13.59 7.75 -15.68
CA ALA A 708 13.59 8.56 -16.88
C ALA A 708 12.40 8.30 -17.82
N LEU A 709 11.72 7.16 -17.64
CA LEU A 709 10.44 6.83 -18.25
C LEU A 709 9.30 7.55 -17.54
#